data_AF-A0A8C4W4S3-F1
#
_entry.id   AF-A0A8C4W4S3-F1
#
_cell.length_a   1.000
_cell.length_b   1.000
_cell.length_c   1.000
_cell.angle_alpha   90.00
_cell.angle_beta   90.00
_cell.angle_gamma   90.00
#
_symmetry.space_group_name_H-M   'P 1'
#
loop_
_entity.id
_entity.type
_entity.pdbx_description
1 polymer ?
#
loop_
_entity_poly.entity_id
_entity_poly.type
_entity_poly.pdbx_seq_one_letter_code
_entity_poly.pdbx_strand_id
1 'polypeptide(L)'
;RDRKSLDWDDGFAVPVANAENKALEEELQKLQKEKANLKNQLTDFEERIEAMTSHLKNVRQEFNFTQSLHRARENEIETEEHFKALAERELGRLKKEIQRLENEMVSLREKKNSQENNIFKATQKLETLKCQMNWDQQALEAWLEESAHKDNDAVTIQKYAQQDDGKLRVLTQQVEKMTMEANQKRKILDNELTETISAQIELDKAAEDFRRVHHERQELIRQWESTIEQMQKRDQEIDRCALLLAQVRQEIRKKEDVIKEKIRFLANETGNNVEYEKRISVADRQAAKLRLDYQNQDAYRVQLQDELDTLKATVDRTASDLESLRTEMANLKKEIQEKHNVNLSNKLKFVTEKTLSLEEKAFRMEEILKEEEKIVKEKETQMNQLKELHFKKTQELQIQKEKEKSIIAEIEGTRASLKNLNSRLRTLDADTLKQQEIMYNQDFYIQQVERRLSRLQGDVNTDERQVLEAKVAELTKTLEEKKDAYNLLHAQHKKLQSDVHFIKRAMDKTGEEMTGLMIRIDELNLFNDKSDKELKKAKALKQDLMIEDNLLKLELKRLQDTLYNKAEQVLSLEKRKLQLNTAMEERTEEIKVHKAMIESQIRFVEQERQSVSQLEHKIEKLRCRYEILTIVMMPPEGEEEKTQTYYVIKAAQEKEDLQREGDDLDAKIRKAEKEVIALQNTMHVLNNCNSNYRNSFKTVTETSEEYKEKLQLEEEKRAADEKYRYKRRQIKELQEDLQSMENTLEIMIKEEAVYQEKTNQKQAQVLQLNKEIDQQKPKLERVMTQCFRLSKEVRSLKKSKTKTQEEEDIDLRELKDYSRTIDKVLVDVLEANPDLTQPFQTYFQQSCLELPTAASMGSHYSSRSSSQSSVASIR
;
A
#
# COMPACT_ATOMS: atom_id res chain seq x y z
N ARG A 1 -104.26 -3.83 29.92
CA ARG A 1 -104.62 -2.42 29.60
C ARG A 1 -103.87 -1.53 30.56
N ASP A 2 -103.64 -0.29 30.13
CA ASP A 2 -103.16 0.86 30.90
C ASP A 2 -101.76 0.80 31.51
N ARG A 3 -101.15 1.98 31.56
CA ARG A 3 -99.72 2.20 31.79
C ARG A 3 -99.47 2.53 33.27
N LYS A 4 -98.31 2.12 33.78
CA LYS A 4 -97.46 3.00 34.58
C LYS A 4 -96.01 2.82 34.12
N SER A 5 -95.36 3.92 33.77
CA SER A 5 -93.90 4.01 33.83
C SER A 5 -93.49 4.01 35.31
N LEU A 6 -92.38 3.35 35.61
CA LEU A 6 -91.55 3.72 36.76
C LEU A 6 -90.35 4.44 36.17
N ASP A 7 -90.03 5.62 36.69
CA ASP A 7 -88.72 6.21 36.48
C ASP A 7 -87.69 5.37 37.25
N TRP A 8 -86.54 5.13 36.62
CA TRP A 8 -85.36 4.53 37.23
C TRP A 8 -84.23 5.53 37.04
N ASP A 9 -83.65 5.98 38.16
CA ASP A 9 -82.57 6.96 38.18
C ASP A 9 -81.32 6.43 37.44
N ASP A 10 -80.47 7.36 37.00
CA ASP A 10 -79.40 7.14 36.02
C ASP A 10 -78.18 6.39 36.59
N GLY A 11 -78.42 5.15 37.02
CA GLY A 11 -77.47 4.26 37.67
C GLY A 11 -77.56 2.82 37.16
N PHE A 12 -76.43 2.12 37.19
CA PHE A 12 -76.25 0.77 36.63
C PHE A 12 -76.81 -0.35 37.55
N ALA A 13 -78.08 -0.22 37.94
CA ALA A 13 -78.79 -1.14 38.82
C ALA A 13 -80.15 -1.52 38.19
N VAL A 14 -80.17 -2.62 37.43
CA VAL A 14 -81.41 -3.10 36.81
C VAL A 14 -82.26 -3.83 37.85
N PRO A 15 -83.59 -3.66 37.91
CA PRO A 15 -84.46 -4.52 38.71
C PRO A 15 -84.52 -5.94 38.12
N VAL A 16 -83.52 -6.77 38.44
CA VAL A 16 -83.45 -8.13 37.91
C VAL A 16 -84.57 -9.01 38.47
N ALA A 17 -85.37 -9.60 37.58
CA ALA A 17 -86.56 -10.38 37.93
C ALA A 17 -86.28 -11.87 38.29
N ASN A 18 -85.03 -12.33 38.26
CA ASN A 18 -84.63 -13.65 38.80
C ASN A 18 -83.31 -13.56 39.59
N ALA A 19 -83.05 -14.56 40.43
CA ALA A 19 -81.85 -14.57 41.27
C ALA A 19 -80.55 -14.77 40.47
N GLU A 20 -80.63 -15.47 39.33
CA GLU A 20 -79.47 -15.79 38.49
C GLU A 20 -78.85 -14.54 37.88
N ASN A 21 -79.63 -13.67 37.21
CA ASN A 21 -79.00 -12.47 36.63
C ASN A 21 -78.66 -11.40 37.69
N LYS A 22 -79.16 -11.50 38.94
CA LYS A 22 -78.63 -10.68 40.04
C LYS A 22 -77.27 -11.22 40.50
N ALA A 23 -77.12 -12.55 40.55
CA ALA A 23 -75.80 -13.15 40.71
C ALA A 23 -74.87 -12.75 39.54
N LEU A 24 -75.35 -12.73 38.29
CA LEU A 24 -74.60 -12.22 37.12
C LEU A 24 -74.31 -10.70 37.21
N GLU A 25 -75.13 -9.89 37.85
CA GLU A 25 -74.89 -8.45 38.03
C GLU A 25 -73.84 -8.20 39.13
N GLU A 26 -73.92 -8.93 40.25
CA GLU A 26 -72.88 -8.96 41.29
C GLU A 26 -71.57 -9.58 40.78
N GLU A 27 -71.64 -10.59 39.91
CA GLU A 27 -70.52 -11.19 39.20
C GLU A 27 -69.96 -10.23 38.14
N LEU A 28 -70.78 -9.48 37.42
CA LEU A 28 -70.33 -8.46 36.47
C LEU A 28 -69.68 -7.27 37.19
N GLN A 29 -70.14 -6.90 38.39
CA GLN A 29 -69.42 -5.94 39.25
C GLN A 29 -68.12 -6.50 39.82
N LYS A 30 -68.05 -7.79 40.16
CA LYS A 30 -66.79 -8.47 40.52
C LYS A 30 -65.84 -8.48 39.32
N LEU A 31 -66.27 -8.94 38.16
CA LEU A 31 -65.53 -8.94 36.89
C LEU A 31 -65.13 -7.53 36.44
N GLN A 32 -65.89 -6.47 36.77
CA GLN A 32 -65.46 -5.08 36.54
C GLN A 32 -64.35 -4.64 37.51
N LYS A 33 -64.42 -5.01 38.79
CA LYS A 33 -63.36 -4.76 39.78
C LYS A 33 -62.11 -5.60 39.50
N GLU A 34 -62.29 -6.85 39.08
CA GLU A 34 -61.22 -7.73 38.58
C GLU A 34 -60.65 -7.19 37.28
N LYS A 35 -61.45 -6.69 36.33
CA LYS A 35 -60.96 -6.00 35.13
C LYS A 35 -60.17 -4.74 35.48
N ALA A 36 -60.56 -3.99 36.51
CA ALA A 36 -59.78 -2.85 36.99
C ALA A 36 -58.44 -3.31 37.63
N ASN A 37 -58.47 -4.32 38.51
CA ASN A 37 -57.27 -4.89 39.12
C ASN A 37 -56.33 -5.53 38.08
N LEU A 38 -56.87 -6.26 37.10
CA LEU A 38 -56.15 -6.85 35.97
C LEU A 38 -55.62 -5.78 35.03
N LYS A 39 -56.33 -4.65 34.84
CA LYS A 39 -55.80 -3.51 34.08
C LYS A 39 -54.64 -2.85 34.81
N ASN A 40 -54.73 -2.68 36.14
CA ASN A 40 -53.64 -2.15 36.95
C ASN A 40 -52.44 -3.11 36.95
N GLN A 41 -52.66 -4.42 37.13
CA GLN A 41 -51.61 -5.43 36.98
C GLN A 41 -51.02 -5.42 35.56
N LEU A 42 -51.83 -5.19 34.52
CA LEU A 42 -51.36 -5.08 33.15
C LEU A 42 -50.51 -3.81 32.94
N THR A 43 -50.85 -2.67 33.55
CA THR A 43 -49.97 -1.49 33.54
C THR A 43 -48.70 -1.73 34.36
N ASP A 44 -48.78 -2.38 35.53
CA ASP A 44 -47.60 -2.78 36.32
C ASP A 44 -46.68 -3.72 35.52
N PHE A 45 -47.28 -4.63 34.72
CA PHE A 45 -46.54 -5.50 33.80
C PHE A 45 -46.00 -4.74 32.58
N GLU A 46 -46.71 -3.77 32.01
CA GLU A 46 -46.24 -2.94 30.90
C GLU A 46 -45.06 -2.05 31.33
N GLU A 47 -45.16 -1.35 32.46
CA GLU A 47 -44.06 -0.58 33.06
C GLU A 47 -42.86 -1.48 33.38
N ARG A 48 -43.11 -2.68 33.95
CA ARG A 48 -42.04 -3.67 34.20
C ARG A 48 -41.43 -4.20 32.90
N ILE A 49 -42.21 -4.39 31.85
CA ILE A 49 -41.72 -4.83 30.53
C ILE A 49 -40.90 -3.70 29.89
N GLU A 50 -41.28 -2.43 30.02
CA GLU A 50 -40.48 -1.31 29.53
C GLU A 50 -39.17 -1.14 30.33
N ALA A 51 -39.22 -1.27 31.66
CA ALA A 51 -38.02 -1.30 32.52
C ALA A 51 -37.10 -2.48 32.19
N MET A 52 -37.65 -3.68 31.97
CA MET A 52 -36.86 -4.84 31.53
C MET A 52 -36.35 -4.70 30.09
N THR A 53 -37.08 -4.03 29.20
CA THR A 53 -36.68 -3.80 27.79
C THR A 53 -35.59 -2.74 27.68
N SER A 54 -35.66 -1.67 28.49
CA SER A 54 -34.58 -0.67 28.60
C SER A 54 -33.34 -1.27 29.26
N HIS A 55 -33.48 -2.04 30.35
CA HIS A 55 -32.37 -2.81 30.92
C HIS A 55 -31.76 -3.78 29.89
N LEU A 56 -32.58 -4.49 29.10
CA LEU A 56 -32.11 -5.41 28.05
C LEU A 56 -31.44 -4.68 26.87
N LYS A 57 -31.85 -3.44 26.54
CA LYS A 57 -31.10 -2.58 25.61
C LYS A 57 -29.72 -2.24 26.17
N ASN A 58 -29.63 -1.87 27.45
CA ASN A 58 -28.36 -1.56 28.11
C ASN A 58 -27.46 -2.81 28.17
N VAL A 59 -27.97 -3.97 28.58
CA VAL A 59 -27.22 -5.24 28.59
C VAL A 59 -26.73 -5.62 27.18
N ARG A 60 -27.49 -5.33 26.11
CA ARG A 60 -27.03 -5.51 24.73
C ARG A 60 -25.93 -4.51 24.33
N GLN A 61 -25.97 -3.28 24.83
CA GLN A 61 -24.88 -2.31 24.63
C GLN A 61 -23.60 -2.75 25.37
N GLU A 62 -23.70 -3.13 26.64
CA GLU A 62 -22.58 -3.67 27.42
C GLU A 62 -22.02 -4.96 26.82
N PHE A 63 -22.88 -5.85 26.29
CA PHE A 63 -22.44 -7.03 25.55
C PHE A 63 -21.67 -6.65 24.27
N ASN A 64 -22.17 -5.68 23.50
CA ASN A 64 -21.48 -5.20 22.29
C ASN A 64 -20.14 -4.52 22.62
N PHE A 65 -20.08 -3.73 23.69
CA PHE A 65 -18.82 -3.14 24.18
C PHE A 65 -17.84 -4.23 24.64
N THR A 66 -18.31 -5.20 25.42
CA THR A 66 -17.52 -6.37 25.85
C THR A 66 -17.03 -7.19 24.67
N GLN A 67 -17.85 -7.41 23.64
CA GLN A 67 -17.45 -8.10 22.41
C GLN A 67 -16.44 -7.30 21.58
N SER A 68 -16.56 -5.96 21.52
CA SER A 68 -15.57 -5.11 20.84
C SER A 68 -14.23 -5.09 21.58
N LEU A 69 -14.26 -5.10 22.92
CA LEU A 69 -13.08 -5.22 23.77
C LEU A 69 -12.45 -6.63 23.65
N HIS A 70 -13.26 -7.69 23.56
CA HIS A 70 -12.79 -9.05 23.32
C HIS A 70 -12.04 -9.13 21.99
N ARG A 71 -12.62 -8.61 20.90
CA ARG A 71 -11.97 -8.54 19.58
C ARG A 71 -10.70 -7.68 19.58
N ALA A 72 -10.68 -6.59 20.35
CA ALA A 72 -9.45 -5.83 20.54
C ALA A 72 -8.37 -6.67 21.23
N ARG A 73 -8.73 -7.46 22.25
CA ARG A 73 -7.80 -8.40 22.90
C ARG A 73 -7.38 -9.58 22.02
N GLU A 74 -8.26 -10.12 21.18
CA GLU A 74 -7.91 -11.14 20.18
C GLU A 74 -6.88 -10.58 19.19
N ASN A 75 -7.13 -9.39 18.63
CA ASN A 75 -6.17 -8.71 17.75
C ASN A 75 -4.83 -8.40 18.47
N GLU A 76 -4.86 -7.97 19.73
CA GLU A 76 -3.64 -7.74 20.51
C GLU A 76 -2.85 -9.05 20.69
N ILE A 77 -3.51 -10.15 21.05
CA ILE A 77 -2.90 -11.49 21.16
C ILE A 77 -2.30 -11.93 19.83
N GLU A 78 -3.00 -11.78 18.70
CA GLU A 78 -2.47 -12.08 17.36
C GLU A 78 -1.19 -11.26 17.06
N THR A 79 -1.15 -9.98 17.45
CA THR A 79 0.07 -9.16 17.30
C THR A 79 1.20 -9.60 18.24
N GLU A 80 0.91 -9.99 19.49
CA GLU A 80 1.92 -10.53 20.41
C GLU A 80 2.46 -11.89 19.93
N GLU A 81 1.62 -12.77 19.40
CA GLU A 81 2.05 -14.03 18.78
C GLU A 81 2.90 -13.78 17.52
N HIS A 82 2.54 -12.79 16.69
CA HIS A 82 3.35 -12.39 15.54
C HIS A 82 4.71 -11.80 15.97
N PHE A 83 4.76 -10.93 16.97
CA PHE A 83 6.01 -10.39 17.52
C PHE A 83 6.87 -11.48 18.16
N LYS A 84 6.27 -12.42 18.88
CA LYS A 84 6.95 -13.61 19.42
C LYS A 84 7.53 -14.47 18.29
N ALA A 85 6.77 -14.74 17.23
CA ALA A 85 7.26 -15.50 16.08
C ALA A 85 8.42 -14.80 15.35
N LEU A 86 8.41 -13.48 15.26
CA LEU A 86 9.56 -12.70 14.76
C LEU A 86 10.77 -12.80 15.70
N ALA A 87 10.57 -12.65 17.00
CA ALA A 87 11.63 -12.77 18.00
C ALA A 87 12.26 -14.18 18.01
N GLU A 88 11.45 -15.24 17.89
CA GLU A 88 11.92 -16.63 17.79
C GLU A 88 12.68 -16.90 16.48
N ARG A 89 12.27 -16.29 15.35
CA ARG A 89 13.02 -16.36 14.08
C ARG A 89 14.38 -15.67 14.17
N GLU A 90 14.45 -14.45 14.69
CA GLU A 90 15.72 -13.73 14.86
C GLU A 90 16.61 -14.39 15.91
N LEU A 91 16.05 -14.92 17.01
CA LEU A 91 16.79 -15.73 17.98
C LEU A 91 17.32 -17.03 17.36
N GLY A 92 16.56 -17.67 16.47
CA GLY A 92 17.00 -18.83 15.68
C GLY A 92 18.11 -18.50 14.68
N ARG A 93 18.03 -17.33 14.04
CA ARG A 93 19.07 -16.79 13.15
C ARG A 93 20.36 -16.46 13.93
N LEU A 94 20.24 -15.76 15.05
CA LEU A 94 21.37 -15.42 15.94
C LEU A 94 22.03 -16.67 16.51
N LYS A 95 21.27 -17.72 16.87
CA LYS A 95 21.86 -19.02 17.26
C LYS A 95 22.69 -19.66 16.14
N LYS A 96 22.22 -19.62 14.89
CA LYS A 96 23.00 -20.11 13.73
C LYS A 96 24.25 -19.27 13.47
N GLU A 97 24.16 -17.95 13.63
CA GLU A 97 25.30 -17.04 13.49
C GLU A 97 26.36 -17.29 14.57
N ILE A 98 25.94 -17.40 15.84
CA ILE A 98 26.79 -17.77 16.97
C ILE A 98 27.47 -19.12 16.69
N GLN A 99 26.72 -20.15 16.28
CA GLN A 99 27.29 -21.46 15.98
C GLN A 99 28.30 -21.41 14.81
N ARG A 100 28.10 -20.56 13.80
CA ARG A 100 29.09 -20.33 12.74
C ARG A 100 30.37 -19.70 13.31
N LEU A 101 30.23 -18.66 14.14
CA LEU A 101 31.35 -17.96 14.77
C LEU A 101 32.10 -18.85 15.78
N GLU A 102 31.41 -19.75 16.49
CA GLU A 102 32.01 -20.76 17.37
C GLU A 102 32.85 -21.76 16.58
N ASN A 103 32.31 -22.30 15.48
CA ASN A 103 33.04 -23.18 14.57
C ASN A 103 34.25 -22.48 13.94
N GLU A 104 34.10 -21.21 13.55
CA GLU A 104 35.20 -20.38 13.04
C GLU A 104 36.28 -20.19 14.12
N MET A 105 35.90 -19.87 15.36
CA MET A 105 36.77 -19.76 16.54
C MET A 105 37.42 -21.08 16.97
N VAL A 106 36.87 -22.24 16.61
CA VAL A 106 37.55 -23.54 16.72
C VAL A 106 38.61 -23.65 15.62
N SER A 107 38.24 -23.41 14.36
CA SER A 107 39.20 -23.48 13.23
C SER A 107 40.38 -22.50 13.37
N LEU A 108 40.15 -21.32 13.96
CA LEU A 108 41.20 -20.34 14.25
C LEU A 108 42.11 -20.79 15.40
N ARG A 109 41.58 -21.50 16.41
CA ARG A 109 42.39 -22.14 17.45
C ARG A 109 43.20 -23.31 16.91
N GLU A 110 42.66 -24.12 16.02
CA GLU A 110 43.41 -25.19 15.34
C GLU A 110 44.53 -24.63 14.46
N LYS A 111 44.23 -23.60 13.66
CA LYS A 111 45.24 -22.86 12.87
C LYS A 111 46.33 -22.27 13.77
N LYS A 112 45.97 -21.58 14.85
CA LYS A 112 46.93 -21.06 15.85
C LYS A 112 47.81 -22.18 16.41
N ASN A 113 47.22 -23.27 16.89
CA ASN A 113 47.95 -24.40 17.45
C ASN A 113 48.92 -25.01 16.42
N SER A 114 48.52 -25.10 15.14
CA SER A 114 49.39 -25.59 14.06
C SER A 114 50.56 -24.65 13.79
N GLN A 115 50.35 -23.32 13.86
CA GLN A 115 51.39 -22.31 13.72
C GLN A 115 52.34 -22.32 14.92
N GLU A 116 51.84 -22.42 16.15
CA GLU A 116 52.67 -22.55 17.36
C GLU A 116 53.54 -23.82 17.32
N ASN A 117 52.98 -24.94 16.87
CA ASN A 117 53.75 -26.18 16.64
C ASN A 117 54.81 -26.03 15.54
N ASN A 118 54.53 -25.27 14.48
CA ASN A 118 55.49 -25.02 13.39
C ASN A 118 56.60 -24.05 13.83
N ILE A 119 56.26 -23.02 14.62
CA ILE A 119 57.23 -22.12 15.27
C ILE A 119 58.12 -22.94 16.20
N PHE A 120 57.57 -23.78 17.07
CA PHE A 120 58.34 -24.65 17.97
C PHE A 120 59.34 -25.53 17.20
N LYS A 121 58.90 -26.19 16.11
CA LYS A 121 59.79 -26.98 15.22
C LYS A 121 60.85 -26.12 14.54
N ALA A 122 60.54 -24.88 14.15
CA ALA A 122 61.50 -23.96 13.55
C ALA A 122 62.54 -23.48 14.58
N THR A 123 62.11 -23.12 15.79
CA THR A 123 63.00 -22.78 16.92
C THR A 123 63.90 -23.96 17.28
N GLN A 124 63.37 -25.19 17.35
CA GLN A 124 64.18 -26.38 17.62
C GLN A 124 65.25 -26.61 16.54
N LYS A 125 64.91 -26.44 15.25
CA LYS A 125 65.88 -26.48 14.15
C LYS A 125 66.95 -25.40 14.29
N LEU A 126 66.54 -24.17 14.62
CA LEU A 126 67.44 -23.05 14.84
C LEU A 126 68.40 -23.31 16.01
N GLU A 127 67.92 -23.93 17.10
CA GLU A 127 68.75 -24.40 18.21
C GLU A 127 69.78 -25.44 17.75
N THR A 128 69.37 -26.45 16.98
CA THR A 128 70.31 -27.46 16.45
C THR A 128 71.36 -26.87 15.51
N LEU A 129 71.00 -25.86 14.70
CA LEU A 129 71.93 -25.16 13.82
C LEU A 129 72.91 -24.26 14.59
N LYS A 130 72.48 -23.61 15.69
CA LYS A 130 73.39 -22.90 16.60
C LYS A 130 74.39 -23.87 17.25
N CYS A 131 73.92 -25.01 17.73
CA CYS A 131 74.80 -26.03 18.30
C CYS A 131 75.82 -26.51 17.27
N GLN A 132 75.39 -26.81 16.03
CA GLN A 132 76.30 -27.18 14.95
C GLN A 132 77.32 -26.08 14.64
N MET A 133 76.87 -24.84 14.48
CA MET A 133 77.77 -23.69 14.22
C MET A 133 78.82 -23.51 15.32
N ASN A 134 78.47 -23.76 16.59
CA ASN A 134 79.42 -23.72 17.71
C ASN A 134 80.45 -24.86 17.65
N TRP A 135 80.06 -26.05 17.20
CA TRP A 135 81.00 -27.15 16.93
C TRP A 135 81.90 -26.85 15.74
N ASP A 136 81.35 -26.32 14.64
CA ASP A 136 82.09 -25.95 13.44
C ASP A 136 83.13 -24.84 13.73
N GLN A 137 82.80 -23.88 14.60
CA GLN A 137 83.74 -22.87 15.09
C GLN A 137 84.89 -23.49 15.91
N GLN A 138 84.57 -24.34 16.89
CA GLN A 138 85.60 -25.00 17.72
C GLN A 138 86.51 -25.91 16.90
N ALA A 139 85.98 -26.56 15.85
CA ALA A 139 86.79 -27.31 14.90
C ALA A 139 87.72 -26.40 14.08
N LEU A 140 87.25 -25.25 13.61
CA LEU A 140 88.06 -24.29 12.86
C LEU A 140 89.21 -23.72 13.71
N GLU A 141 88.94 -23.38 14.98
CA GLU A 141 89.95 -22.88 15.91
C GLU A 141 91.09 -23.90 16.10
N ALA A 142 90.77 -25.18 16.32
CA ALA A 142 91.77 -26.26 16.40
C ALA A 142 92.54 -26.48 15.07
N TRP A 143 91.89 -26.34 13.91
CA TRP A 143 92.56 -26.44 12.61
C TRP A 143 93.56 -25.31 12.35
N LEU A 144 93.37 -24.13 12.94
CA LEU A 144 94.31 -23.01 12.82
C LEU A 144 95.56 -23.22 13.68
N GLU A 145 95.44 -23.81 14.87
CA GLU A 145 96.59 -24.23 15.68
C GLU A 145 97.42 -25.32 14.98
N GLU A 146 96.75 -26.35 14.43
CA GLU A 146 97.38 -27.41 13.63
C GLU A 146 98.08 -26.86 12.37
N SER A 147 97.57 -25.76 11.78
CA SER A 147 98.21 -25.11 10.63
C SER A 147 99.56 -24.48 10.99
N ALA A 148 99.75 -23.98 12.21
CA ALA A 148 101.02 -23.38 12.66
C ALA A 148 102.15 -24.43 12.80
N HIS A 149 101.81 -25.71 12.98
CA HIS A 149 102.80 -26.80 12.94
C HIS A 149 103.31 -27.09 11.52
N LYS A 150 102.55 -26.75 10.47
CA LYS A 150 102.82 -27.18 9.09
C LYS A 150 103.80 -26.33 8.30
N ASP A 151 104.26 -25.21 8.85
CA ASP A 151 105.41 -24.50 8.28
C ASP A 151 106.72 -25.32 8.43
N ASN A 152 106.79 -26.25 9.41
CA ASN A 152 107.87 -27.25 9.46
C ASN A 152 107.74 -28.35 8.38
N ASP A 153 106.52 -28.63 7.93
CA ASP A 153 106.23 -29.58 6.84
C ASP A 153 106.65 -29.05 5.46
N ALA A 154 107.14 -27.81 5.37
CA ALA A 154 107.73 -27.26 4.14
C ALA A 154 108.89 -28.13 3.59
N VAL A 155 109.63 -28.82 4.46
CA VAL A 155 110.67 -29.80 4.07
C VAL A 155 110.05 -31.08 3.51
N THR A 156 108.85 -31.44 3.95
CA THR A 156 108.06 -32.60 3.49
C THR A 156 107.48 -32.39 2.08
N ILE A 157 107.31 -31.14 1.63
CA ILE A 157 106.74 -30.77 0.32
C ILE A 157 107.46 -31.43 -0.86
N GLN A 158 108.78 -31.67 -0.79
CA GLN A 158 109.51 -32.32 -1.88
C GLN A 158 109.08 -33.77 -2.14
N LYS A 159 108.36 -34.43 -1.22
CA LYS A 159 107.68 -35.71 -1.46
C LYS A 159 106.26 -35.56 -2.05
N TYR A 160 105.55 -34.46 -1.76
CA TYR A 160 104.16 -34.28 -2.18
C TYR A 160 104.00 -34.06 -3.70
N ALA A 161 105.03 -33.56 -4.38
CA ALA A 161 105.04 -33.42 -5.84
C ALA A 161 104.75 -34.72 -6.62
N GLN A 162 105.03 -35.90 -6.04
CA GLN A 162 104.67 -37.21 -6.63
C GLN A 162 103.23 -37.66 -6.32
N GLN A 163 102.55 -37.01 -5.38
CA GLN A 163 101.14 -37.26 -5.04
C GLN A 163 100.19 -36.27 -5.72
N ASP A 164 100.65 -35.08 -6.11
CA ASP A 164 99.83 -34.07 -6.78
C ASP A 164 99.35 -34.52 -8.17
N ASP A 165 100.10 -35.38 -8.86
CA ASP A 165 99.69 -36.07 -10.09
C ASP A 165 98.57 -37.11 -9.86
N GLY A 166 98.36 -37.52 -8.61
CA GLY A 166 97.17 -38.24 -8.14
C GLY A 166 96.01 -37.30 -7.82
N LYS A 167 96.28 -36.20 -7.09
CA LYS A 167 95.26 -35.17 -6.78
C LYS A 167 94.63 -34.58 -8.04
N LEU A 168 95.41 -34.34 -9.10
CA LEU A 168 94.93 -33.80 -10.37
C LEU A 168 93.73 -34.59 -10.92
N ARG A 169 93.80 -35.92 -10.93
CA ARG A 169 92.71 -36.80 -11.39
C ARG A 169 91.48 -36.75 -10.49
N VAL A 170 91.66 -36.70 -9.16
CA VAL A 170 90.57 -36.54 -8.19
C VAL A 170 89.89 -35.17 -8.36
N LEU A 171 90.68 -34.11 -8.54
CA LEU A 171 90.18 -32.75 -8.77
C LEU A 171 89.42 -32.64 -10.10
N THR A 172 89.84 -33.33 -11.17
CA THR A 172 89.07 -33.40 -12.42
C THR A 172 87.69 -34.03 -12.20
N GLN A 173 87.61 -35.17 -11.50
CA GLN A 173 86.31 -35.78 -11.14
C GLN A 173 85.48 -34.89 -10.21
N GLN A 174 86.11 -34.19 -9.27
CA GLN A 174 85.44 -33.21 -8.41
C GLN A 174 84.82 -32.07 -9.24
N VAL A 175 85.55 -31.56 -10.25
CA VAL A 175 85.06 -30.52 -11.17
C VAL A 175 83.93 -31.03 -12.06
N GLU A 176 84.01 -32.23 -12.62
CA GLU A 176 82.90 -32.82 -13.39
C GLU A 176 81.65 -32.98 -12.52
N LYS A 177 81.80 -33.50 -11.29
CA LYS A 177 80.69 -33.67 -10.34
C LYS A 177 80.06 -32.34 -9.94
N MET A 178 80.88 -31.35 -9.57
CA MET A 178 80.39 -29.99 -9.26
C MET A 178 79.73 -29.33 -10.48
N THR A 179 80.19 -29.64 -11.69
CA THR A 179 79.58 -29.16 -12.94
C THR A 179 78.23 -29.85 -13.22
N MET A 180 78.06 -31.14 -12.90
CA MET A 180 76.76 -31.80 -12.93
C MET A 180 75.82 -31.24 -11.85
N GLU A 181 76.29 -31.07 -10.61
CA GLU A 181 75.49 -30.49 -9.51
C GLU A 181 75.08 -29.04 -9.81
N ALA A 182 75.96 -28.23 -10.41
CA ALA A 182 75.63 -26.88 -10.89
C ALA A 182 74.61 -26.89 -12.03
N ASN A 183 74.71 -27.82 -12.99
CA ASN A 183 73.71 -27.98 -14.05
C ASN A 183 72.35 -28.50 -13.54
N GLN A 184 72.34 -29.35 -12.50
CA GLN A 184 71.12 -29.78 -11.82
C GLN A 184 70.48 -28.61 -11.06
N LYS A 185 71.26 -27.84 -10.29
CA LYS A 185 70.78 -26.62 -9.61
C LYS A 185 70.29 -25.55 -10.59
N ARG A 186 70.93 -25.40 -11.76
CA ARG A 186 70.43 -24.54 -12.83
C ARG A 186 69.09 -25.03 -13.38
N LYS A 187 68.92 -26.32 -13.68
CA LYS A 187 67.62 -26.87 -14.11
C LYS A 187 66.52 -26.71 -13.05
N ILE A 188 66.86 -26.85 -11.77
CA ILE A 188 65.91 -26.57 -10.67
C ILE A 188 65.54 -25.08 -10.68
N LEU A 189 66.52 -24.17 -10.77
CA LEU A 189 66.27 -22.73 -10.87
C LEU A 189 65.44 -22.35 -12.11
N ASP A 190 65.71 -22.96 -13.26
CA ASP A 190 64.95 -22.75 -14.51
C ASP A 190 63.50 -23.22 -14.34
N ASN A 191 63.27 -24.39 -13.69
CA ASN A 191 61.93 -24.89 -13.37
C ASN A 191 61.20 -23.96 -12.38
N GLU A 192 61.81 -23.64 -11.24
CA GLU A 192 61.26 -22.75 -10.20
C GLU A 192 60.95 -21.36 -10.78
N LEU A 193 61.77 -20.87 -11.72
CA LEU A 193 61.50 -19.64 -12.48
C LEU A 193 60.27 -19.80 -13.38
N THR A 194 60.11 -20.91 -14.11
CA THR A 194 58.90 -21.14 -14.91
C THR A 194 57.64 -21.33 -14.06
N GLU A 195 57.75 -21.98 -12.90
CA GLU A 195 56.65 -22.11 -11.94
C GLU A 195 56.27 -20.74 -11.36
N THR A 196 57.25 -19.93 -10.95
CA THR A 196 57.05 -18.55 -10.49
C THR A 196 56.41 -17.67 -11.57
N ILE A 197 56.85 -17.78 -12.83
CA ILE A 197 56.24 -17.05 -13.96
C ILE A 197 54.81 -17.53 -14.21
N SER A 198 54.53 -18.84 -14.10
CA SER A 198 53.16 -19.35 -14.25
C SER A 198 52.23 -18.86 -13.15
N ALA A 199 52.69 -18.86 -11.89
CA ALA A 199 51.94 -18.32 -10.75
C ALA A 199 51.74 -16.80 -10.87
N GLN A 200 52.71 -16.06 -11.39
CA GLN A 200 52.57 -14.63 -11.70
C GLN A 200 51.48 -14.40 -12.76
N ILE A 201 51.48 -15.19 -13.84
CA ILE A 201 50.45 -15.13 -14.88
C ILE A 201 49.06 -15.49 -14.32
N GLU A 202 48.96 -16.49 -13.44
CA GLU A 202 47.69 -16.84 -12.76
C GLU A 202 47.21 -15.73 -11.80
N LEU A 203 48.12 -15.06 -11.09
CA LEU A 203 47.79 -13.91 -10.23
C LEU A 203 47.35 -12.69 -11.05
N ASP A 204 48.03 -12.39 -12.16
CA ASP A 204 47.66 -11.30 -13.07
C ASP A 204 46.31 -11.60 -13.73
N LYS A 205 46.05 -12.86 -14.09
CA LYS A 205 44.76 -13.34 -14.60
C LYS A 205 43.64 -13.19 -13.56
N ALA A 206 43.89 -13.61 -12.32
CA ALA A 206 42.95 -13.40 -11.22
C ALA A 206 42.70 -11.90 -10.97
N ALA A 207 43.71 -11.04 -11.11
CA ALA A 207 43.57 -9.59 -10.99
C ALA A 207 42.79 -8.96 -12.16
N GLU A 208 42.87 -9.48 -13.39
CA GLU A 208 41.97 -9.12 -14.49
C GLU A 208 40.52 -9.55 -14.20
N ASP A 209 40.34 -10.77 -13.71
CA ASP A 209 39.03 -11.34 -13.40
C ASP A 209 38.35 -10.61 -12.23
N PHE A 210 39.10 -10.23 -11.18
CA PHE A 210 38.60 -9.36 -10.12
C PHE A 210 38.21 -7.96 -10.64
N ARG A 211 38.96 -7.39 -11.58
CA ARG A 211 38.60 -6.11 -12.23
C ARG A 211 37.32 -6.23 -13.04
N ARG A 212 37.13 -7.34 -13.77
CA ARG A 212 35.92 -7.64 -14.54
C ARG A 212 34.71 -7.82 -13.61
N VAL A 213 34.79 -8.69 -12.61
CA VAL A 213 33.70 -8.93 -11.64
C VAL A 213 33.36 -7.67 -10.85
N HIS A 214 34.35 -6.82 -10.51
CA HIS A 214 34.06 -5.53 -9.87
C HIS A 214 33.34 -4.56 -10.82
N HIS A 215 33.63 -4.58 -12.12
CA HIS A 215 32.91 -3.77 -13.11
C HIS A 215 31.48 -4.27 -13.34
N GLU A 216 31.28 -5.58 -13.47
CA GLU A 216 29.96 -6.23 -13.56
C GLU A 216 29.11 -5.93 -12.32
N ARG A 217 29.71 -6.02 -11.11
CA ARG A 217 29.08 -5.60 -9.85
C ARG A 217 28.74 -4.11 -9.83
N GLN A 218 29.58 -3.25 -10.40
CA GLN A 218 29.34 -1.81 -10.47
C GLN A 218 28.11 -1.49 -11.34
N GLU A 219 27.98 -2.17 -12.48
CA GLU A 219 26.84 -1.97 -13.39
C GLU A 219 25.56 -2.62 -12.85
N LEU A 220 25.64 -3.77 -12.17
CA LEU A 220 24.51 -4.34 -11.41
C LEU A 220 24.01 -3.38 -10.31
N ILE A 221 24.92 -2.72 -9.58
CA ILE A 221 24.56 -1.68 -8.60
C ILE A 221 23.89 -0.51 -9.32
N ARG A 222 24.43 -0.04 -10.46
CA ARG A 222 23.86 1.07 -11.23
C ARG A 222 22.47 0.76 -11.80
N GLN A 223 22.24 -0.49 -12.23
CA GLN A 223 20.92 -0.98 -12.64
C GLN A 223 19.96 -1.03 -11.45
N TRP A 224 20.40 -1.55 -10.30
CA TRP A 224 19.60 -1.61 -9.07
C TRP A 224 19.21 -0.21 -8.55
N GLU A 225 20.17 0.72 -8.49
CA GLU A 225 19.93 2.15 -8.21
C GLU A 225 18.88 2.73 -9.17
N SER A 226 18.98 2.45 -10.48
CA SER A 226 17.98 2.89 -11.46
C SER A 226 16.59 2.26 -11.23
N THR A 227 16.50 0.99 -10.82
CA THR A 227 15.21 0.38 -10.45
C THR A 227 14.62 0.99 -9.19
N ILE A 228 15.43 1.38 -8.20
CA ILE A 228 14.97 2.10 -7.00
C ILE A 228 14.49 3.50 -7.38
N GLU A 229 15.19 4.23 -8.23
CA GLU A 229 14.72 5.52 -8.75
C GLU A 229 13.37 5.39 -9.47
N GLN A 230 13.19 4.34 -10.28
CA GLN A 230 11.93 4.07 -10.97
C GLN A 230 10.80 3.71 -9.99
N MET A 231 11.11 2.95 -8.93
CA MET A 231 10.15 2.66 -7.86
C MET A 231 9.75 3.93 -7.10
N GLN A 232 10.70 4.77 -6.68
CA GLN A 232 10.40 6.04 -6.02
C GLN A 232 9.61 7.01 -6.90
N LYS A 233 9.83 7.00 -8.22
CA LYS A 233 9.01 7.77 -9.18
C LYS A 233 7.58 7.22 -9.26
N ARG A 234 7.40 5.89 -9.26
CA ARG A 234 6.09 5.22 -9.17
C ARG A 234 5.37 5.52 -7.86
N ASP A 235 6.08 5.52 -6.73
CA ASP A 235 5.50 5.86 -5.43
C ASP A 235 5.02 7.32 -5.41
N GLN A 236 5.81 8.26 -5.96
CA GLN A 236 5.39 9.67 -6.12
C GLN A 236 4.23 9.84 -7.11
N GLU A 237 4.11 8.99 -8.14
CA GLU A 237 2.95 8.95 -9.04
C GLU A 237 1.71 8.42 -8.31
N ILE A 238 1.84 7.37 -7.49
CA ILE A 238 0.78 6.81 -6.65
C ILE A 238 0.30 7.84 -5.62
N ASP A 239 1.20 8.56 -4.94
CA ASP A 239 0.86 9.64 -4.01
C ASP A 239 0.10 10.78 -4.71
N ARG A 240 0.51 11.18 -5.91
CA ARG A 240 -0.22 12.18 -6.72
C ARG A 240 -1.60 11.66 -7.12
N CYS A 241 -1.73 10.40 -7.51
CA CYS A 241 -3.02 9.78 -7.79
C CYS A 241 -3.91 9.68 -6.53
N ALA A 242 -3.33 9.41 -5.35
CA ALA A 242 -4.04 9.40 -4.08
C ALA A 242 -4.52 10.80 -3.67
N LEU A 243 -3.71 11.84 -3.88
CA LEU A 243 -4.09 13.24 -3.67
C LEU A 243 -5.21 13.67 -4.64
N LEU A 244 -5.13 13.31 -5.92
CA LEU A 244 -6.20 13.55 -6.89
C LEU A 244 -7.50 12.81 -6.51
N LEU A 245 -7.41 11.55 -6.08
CA LEU A 245 -8.55 10.80 -5.55
C LEU A 245 -9.14 11.44 -4.29
N ALA A 246 -8.31 12.00 -3.40
CA ALA A 246 -8.77 12.73 -2.22
C ALA A 246 -9.49 14.05 -2.59
N GLN A 247 -8.97 14.80 -3.57
CA GLN A 247 -9.61 16.00 -4.11
C GLN A 247 -10.96 15.67 -4.77
N VAL A 248 -11.01 14.65 -5.63
CA VAL A 248 -12.27 14.18 -6.26
C VAL A 248 -13.27 13.69 -5.21
N ARG A 249 -12.83 12.96 -4.19
CA ARG A 249 -13.70 12.58 -3.04
C ARG A 249 -14.20 13.80 -2.25
N GLN A 250 -13.39 14.86 -2.12
CA GLN A 250 -13.82 16.11 -1.49
C GLN A 250 -14.84 16.86 -2.36
N GLU A 251 -14.69 16.88 -3.69
CA GLU A 251 -15.69 17.41 -4.60
C GLU A 251 -17.00 16.62 -4.58
N ILE A 252 -16.92 15.29 -4.54
CA ILE A 252 -18.09 14.41 -4.41
C ILE A 252 -18.83 14.75 -3.12
N ARG A 253 -18.14 14.84 -1.97
CA ARG A 253 -18.77 15.28 -0.70
C ARG A 253 -19.42 16.66 -0.81
N LYS A 254 -18.73 17.67 -1.38
CA LYS A 254 -19.30 19.01 -1.61
C LYS A 254 -20.58 18.94 -2.47
N LYS A 255 -20.58 18.13 -3.53
CA LYS A 255 -21.73 17.92 -4.42
C LYS A 255 -22.86 17.15 -3.73
N GLU A 256 -22.56 16.13 -2.93
CA GLU A 256 -23.51 15.42 -2.07
C GLU A 256 -24.15 16.35 -1.04
N ASP A 257 -23.38 17.24 -0.42
CA ASP A 257 -23.90 18.18 0.59
C ASP A 257 -24.81 19.24 -0.07
N VAL A 258 -24.44 19.76 -1.24
CA VAL A 258 -25.35 20.59 -2.06
C VAL A 258 -26.60 19.81 -2.48
N ILE A 259 -26.49 18.51 -2.80
CA ILE A 259 -27.67 17.66 -3.08
C ILE A 259 -28.54 17.49 -1.84
N LYS A 260 -27.96 17.26 -0.64
CA LYS A 260 -28.70 17.21 0.64
C LYS A 260 -29.39 18.54 0.94
N GLU A 261 -28.75 19.67 0.66
CA GLU A 261 -29.36 21.01 0.76
C GLU A 261 -30.50 21.20 -0.24
N LYS A 262 -30.36 20.77 -1.51
CA LYS A 262 -31.44 20.85 -2.50
C LYS A 262 -32.61 19.91 -2.18
N ILE A 263 -32.34 18.72 -1.60
CA ILE A 263 -33.38 17.82 -1.09
C ILE A 263 -34.11 18.44 0.11
N ARG A 264 -33.39 19.04 1.06
CA ARG A 264 -33.99 19.78 2.20
C ARG A 264 -34.79 20.99 1.74
N PHE A 265 -34.28 21.75 0.77
CA PHE A 265 -34.99 22.88 0.17
C PHE A 265 -36.27 22.40 -0.53
N LEU A 266 -36.22 21.34 -1.34
CA LEU A 266 -37.40 20.78 -1.98
C LEU A 266 -38.41 20.19 -0.97
N ALA A 267 -37.93 19.57 0.10
CA ALA A 267 -38.80 19.13 1.21
C ALA A 267 -39.50 20.31 1.90
N ASN A 268 -38.77 21.41 2.16
CA ASN A 268 -39.35 22.62 2.71
C ASN A 268 -40.35 23.27 1.74
N GLU A 269 -40.03 23.37 0.45
CA GLU A 269 -40.93 23.96 -0.56
C GLU A 269 -42.17 23.10 -0.81
N THR A 270 -42.07 21.77 -0.76
CA THR A 270 -43.26 20.89 -0.79
C THR A 270 -44.10 21.02 0.48
N GLY A 271 -43.47 21.20 1.66
CA GLY A 271 -44.17 21.55 2.90
C GLY A 271 -44.88 22.89 2.81
N ASN A 272 -44.21 23.93 2.30
CA ASN A 272 -44.75 25.26 2.04
C ASN A 272 -45.94 25.18 1.07
N ASN A 273 -45.82 24.43 -0.02
CA ASN A 273 -46.93 24.22 -0.97
C ASN A 273 -48.13 23.52 -0.31
N VAL A 274 -47.92 22.49 0.51
CA VAL A 274 -49.01 21.84 1.27
C VAL A 274 -49.63 22.80 2.31
N GLU A 275 -48.87 23.72 2.89
CA GLU A 275 -49.43 24.81 3.69
C GLU A 275 -50.22 25.82 2.86
N TYR A 276 -49.73 26.21 1.67
CA TYR A 276 -50.44 27.11 0.78
C TYR A 276 -51.74 26.47 0.26
N GLU A 277 -51.74 25.19 -0.10
CA GLU A 277 -52.95 24.42 -0.45
C GLU A 277 -53.96 24.38 0.70
N LYS A 278 -53.52 24.19 1.95
CA LYS A 278 -54.38 24.28 3.14
C LYS A 278 -54.94 25.70 3.32
N ARG A 279 -54.11 26.74 3.17
CA ARG A 279 -54.53 28.15 3.28
C ARG A 279 -55.51 28.53 2.17
N ILE A 280 -55.29 28.07 0.94
CA ILE A 280 -56.20 28.19 -0.20
C ILE A 280 -57.52 27.48 0.11
N SER A 281 -57.50 26.22 0.58
CA SER A 281 -58.73 25.50 0.93
C SER A 281 -59.54 26.17 2.05
N VAL A 282 -58.86 26.81 3.03
CA VAL A 282 -59.53 27.63 4.05
C VAL A 282 -60.10 28.91 3.44
N ALA A 283 -59.36 29.60 2.57
CA ALA A 283 -59.82 30.80 1.87
C ALA A 283 -61.00 30.51 0.92
N ASP A 284 -60.99 29.38 0.23
CA ASP A 284 -62.10 28.91 -0.63
C ASP A 284 -63.35 28.59 0.18
N ARG A 285 -63.20 27.95 1.36
CA ARG A 285 -64.31 27.74 2.30
C ARG A 285 -64.87 29.06 2.84
N GLN A 286 -64.01 30.02 3.14
CA GLN A 286 -64.43 31.37 3.55
C GLN A 286 -65.12 32.12 2.40
N ALA A 287 -64.59 32.05 1.17
CA ALA A 287 -65.19 32.65 -0.02
C ALA A 287 -66.53 31.99 -0.39
N ALA A 288 -66.65 30.67 -0.26
CA ALA A 288 -67.91 29.95 -0.44
C ALA A 288 -68.94 30.36 0.62
N LYS A 289 -68.53 30.49 1.89
CA LYS A 289 -69.40 31.02 2.94
C LYS A 289 -69.83 32.46 2.65
N LEU A 290 -68.91 33.35 2.30
CA LEU A 290 -69.22 34.75 1.97
C LEU A 290 -70.12 34.88 0.73
N ARG A 291 -70.03 33.97 -0.25
CA ARG A 291 -70.97 33.89 -1.39
C ARG A 291 -72.36 33.45 -0.94
N LEU A 292 -72.47 32.48 -0.03
CA LEU A 292 -73.75 32.03 0.53
C LEU A 292 -74.37 33.12 1.41
N ASP A 293 -73.58 33.77 2.27
CA ASP A 293 -74.01 34.90 3.10
C ASP A 293 -74.48 36.07 2.22
N TYR A 294 -73.77 36.37 1.11
CA TYR A 294 -74.21 37.35 0.12
C TYR A 294 -75.52 36.96 -0.58
N GLN A 295 -75.69 35.69 -0.98
CA GLN A 295 -76.95 35.19 -1.56
C GLN A 295 -78.12 35.30 -0.58
N ASN A 296 -77.89 35.00 0.71
CA ASN A 296 -78.89 35.15 1.76
C ASN A 296 -79.25 36.63 1.98
N GLN A 297 -78.28 37.54 1.97
CA GLN A 297 -78.51 38.98 2.11
C GLN A 297 -79.18 39.60 0.88
N ASP A 298 -78.88 39.13 -0.34
CA ASP A 298 -79.57 39.58 -1.55
C ASP A 298 -81.01 39.04 -1.62
N ALA A 299 -81.25 37.80 -1.19
CA ALA A 299 -82.61 37.27 -1.02
C ALA A 299 -83.43 38.07 0.01
N TYR A 300 -82.81 38.45 1.14
CA TYR A 300 -83.44 39.33 2.14
C TYR A 300 -83.66 40.75 1.61
N ARG A 301 -82.74 41.28 0.80
CA ARG A 301 -82.91 42.57 0.09
C ARG A 301 -84.06 42.52 -0.91
N VAL A 302 -84.26 41.40 -1.61
CA VAL A 302 -85.41 41.19 -2.51
C VAL A 302 -86.71 41.13 -1.71
N GLN A 303 -86.76 40.39 -0.59
CA GLN A 303 -87.93 40.38 0.30
C GLN A 303 -88.27 41.79 0.81
N LEU A 304 -87.29 42.57 1.27
CA LEU A 304 -87.49 43.96 1.67
C LEU A 304 -87.89 44.88 0.51
N GLN A 305 -87.50 44.58 -0.72
CA GLN A 305 -87.92 45.31 -1.91
C GLN A 305 -89.39 45.01 -2.26
N ASP A 306 -89.81 43.74 -2.17
CA ASP A 306 -91.19 43.31 -2.35
C ASP A 306 -92.11 43.90 -1.25
N GLU A 307 -91.63 43.95 0.00
CA GLU A 307 -92.29 44.66 1.10
C GLU A 307 -92.38 46.17 0.85
N LEU A 308 -91.31 46.81 0.36
CA LEU A 308 -91.31 48.23 0.01
C LEU A 308 -92.29 48.53 -1.12
N ASP A 309 -92.35 47.70 -2.17
CA ASP A 309 -93.20 47.94 -3.33
C ASP A 309 -94.66 47.56 -3.08
N THR A 310 -94.94 46.60 -2.19
CA THR A 310 -96.31 46.42 -1.65
C THR A 310 -96.72 47.60 -0.77
N LEU A 311 -95.82 48.14 0.07
CA LEU A 311 -96.08 49.37 0.83
C LEU A 311 -96.32 50.57 -0.08
N LYS A 312 -95.53 50.79 -1.14
CA LYS A 312 -95.83 51.79 -2.19
C LYS A 312 -97.22 51.56 -2.78
N ALA A 313 -97.54 50.33 -3.17
CA ALA A 313 -98.87 50.02 -3.71
C ALA A 313 -100.03 50.21 -2.70
N THR A 314 -99.75 50.35 -1.39
CA THR A 314 -100.74 50.86 -0.41
C THR A 314 -100.71 52.38 -0.30
N VAL A 315 -99.53 53.01 -0.28
CA VAL A 315 -99.38 54.47 -0.23
C VAL A 315 -99.98 55.13 -1.46
N ASP A 316 -99.69 54.65 -2.67
CA ASP A 316 -100.21 55.16 -3.94
C ASP A 316 -101.74 55.03 -4.03
N ARG A 317 -102.32 53.96 -3.46
CA ARG A 317 -103.79 53.85 -3.27
C ARG A 317 -104.29 54.93 -2.32
N THR A 318 -103.74 55.02 -1.10
CA THR A 318 -104.16 56.04 -0.14
C THR A 318 -103.93 57.48 -0.63
N ALA A 319 -102.94 57.70 -1.51
CA ALA A 319 -102.68 58.98 -2.16
C ALA A 319 -103.73 59.28 -3.23
N SER A 320 -104.08 58.30 -4.08
CA SER A 320 -105.21 58.38 -5.00
C SER A 320 -106.53 58.66 -4.27
N ASP A 321 -106.77 58.00 -3.13
CA ASP A 321 -107.95 58.22 -2.28
C ASP A 321 -107.92 59.62 -1.63
N LEU A 322 -106.74 60.12 -1.24
CA LEU A 322 -106.57 61.50 -0.77
C LEU A 322 -106.77 62.52 -1.89
N GLU A 323 -106.43 62.17 -3.13
CA GLU A 323 -106.56 63.03 -4.30
C GLU A 323 -108.01 63.09 -4.82
N SER A 324 -108.77 61.99 -4.71
CA SER A 324 -110.23 62.02 -4.87
C SER A 324 -110.89 62.86 -3.77
N LEU A 325 -110.55 62.64 -2.49
CA LEU A 325 -111.06 63.47 -1.38
C LEU A 325 -110.65 64.95 -1.50
N ARG A 326 -109.48 65.25 -2.08
CA ARG A 326 -109.05 66.63 -2.39
C ARG A 326 -109.80 67.23 -3.56
N THR A 327 -110.15 66.48 -4.60
CA THR A 327 -110.97 66.98 -5.71
C THR A 327 -112.43 67.17 -5.29
N GLU A 328 -112.98 66.31 -4.43
CA GLU A 328 -114.25 66.54 -3.74
C GLU A 328 -114.21 67.82 -2.88
N MET A 329 -113.19 67.99 -2.02
CA MET A 329 -113.02 69.23 -1.25
C MET A 329 -112.76 70.47 -2.13
N ALA A 330 -112.14 70.33 -3.30
CA ALA A 330 -111.95 71.44 -4.24
C ALA A 330 -113.26 71.86 -4.92
N ASN A 331 -114.13 70.90 -5.23
CA ASN A 331 -115.48 71.16 -5.73
C ASN A 331 -116.34 71.84 -4.65
N LEU A 332 -116.35 71.33 -3.43
CA LEU A 332 -117.03 71.96 -2.29
C LEU A 332 -116.49 73.37 -1.97
N LYS A 333 -115.18 73.61 -2.13
CA LYS A 333 -114.61 74.96 -2.00
C LYS A 333 -115.03 75.91 -3.12
N LYS A 334 -115.21 75.43 -4.35
CA LYS A 334 -115.73 76.26 -5.46
C LYS A 334 -117.15 76.76 -5.19
N GLU A 335 -118.02 75.93 -4.61
CA GLU A 335 -119.41 76.32 -4.30
C GLU A 335 -119.50 77.35 -3.17
N ILE A 336 -118.53 77.39 -2.25
CA ILE A 336 -118.53 78.31 -1.10
C ILE A 336 -118.05 79.73 -1.47
N GLN A 337 -117.32 79.91 -2.57
CA GLN A 337 -116.47 81.10 -2.74
C GLN A 337 -117.10 82.28 -3.52
N GLU A 338 -118.35 82.20 -3.98
CA GLU A 338 -118.95 83.23 -4.86
C GLU A 338 -119.90 84.26 -4.18
N LYS A 339 -120.35 84.06 -2.92
CA LYS A 339 -121.26 85.01 -2.25
C LYS A 339 -121.07 85.19 -0.72
N HIS A 340 -120.05 85.96 -0.32
CA HIS A 340 -120.31 87.15 0.50
C HIS A 340 -119.13 88.13 0.44
N ASN A 341 -119.42 89.41 0.25
CA ASN A 341 -118.46 90.49 0.50
C ASN A 341 -119.09 91.49 1.50
N VAL A 342 -118.28 92.14 2.33
CA VAL A 342 -118.59 93.29 3.21
C VAL A 342 -119.88 93.23 4.08
N ASN A 343 -119.73 93.03 5.40
CA ASN A 343 -120.18 94.03 6.39
C ASN A 343 -119.71 93.77 7.85
N LEU A 344 -119.56 94.86 8.61
CA LEU A 344 -119.16 94.97 10.04
C LEU A 344 -117.84 94.28 10.44
N SER A 345 -116.80 94.93 10.97
CA SER A 345 -116.68 96.11 11.85
C SER A 345 -117.16 95.90 13.31
N ASN A 346 -116.27 96.17 14.27
CA ASN A 346 -116.52 96.41 15.69
C ASN A 346 -117.04 95.26 16.59
N LYS A 347 -116.21 94.23 16.76
CA LYS A 347 -115.98 93.59 18.07
C LYS A 347 -114.49 93.64 18.40
N LEU A 348 -114.04 94.02 19.60
CA LEU A 348 -114.58 94.89 20.68
C LEU A 348 -113.29 95.46 21.35
N LYS A 349 -113.14 96.74 21.72
CA LYS A 349 -113.85 97.51 22.76
C LYS A 349 -113.63 96.90 24.18
N PHE A 350 -113.60 97.64 25.29
CA PHE A 350 -113.93 99.05 25.58
C PHE A 350 -113.20 99.48 26.90
N VAL A 351 -112.78 100.75 27.10
CA VAL A 351 -113.55 101.91 27.67
C VAL A 351 -114.04 101.61 29.11
N THR A 352 -113.74 102.45 30.11
CA THR A 352 -114.38 103.77 30.31
C THR A 352 -113.48 105.01 30.43
N GLU A 353 -114.04 106.14 29.99
CA GLU A 353 -113.49 107.49 30.17
C GLU A 353 -114.00 108.20 31.45
N LYS A 354 -113.33 109.31 31.80
CA LYS A 354 -113.88 110.60 32.30
C LYS A 354 -114.34 110.75 33.77
N THR A 355 -114.37 112.04 34.16
CA THR A 355 -114.84 112.67 35.41
C THR A 355 -113.93 112.45 36.65
N LEU A 356 -113.65 113.47 37.50
CA LEU A 356 -113.97 114.91 37.47
C LEU A 356 -112.95 115.74 38.30
N SER A 357 -112.95 117.07 38.11
CA SER A 357 -112.25 118.12 38.91
C SER A 357 -110.71 118.09 39.03
N LEU A 358 -110.14 119.14 39.63
CA LEU A 358 -108.70 119.49 39.57
C LEU A 358 -107.99 119.72 40.93
N GLU A 359 -108.68 120.00 42.03
CA GLU A 359 -108.03 120.48 43.26
C GLU A 359 -107.41 119.37 44.14
N GLU A 360 -107.96 118.15 44.15
CA GLU A 360 -107.40 117.03 44.94
C GLU A 360 -106.10 116.44 44.35
N LYS A 361 -105.70 116.87 43.14
CA LYS A 361 -104.49 116.37 42.46
C LYS A 361 -103.18 116.94 43.02
N ALA A 362 -103.21 118.10 43.69
CA ALA A 362 -101.99 118.74 44.18
C ALA A 362 -101.33 117.93 45.32
N PHE A 363 -102.12 117.57 46.35
CA PHE A 363 -101.59 117.00 47.59
C PHE A 363 -100.92 115.62 47.38
N ARG A 364 -101.55 114.72 46.63
CA ARG A 364 -100.99 113.39 46.33
C ARG A 364 -99.72 113.43 45.47
N MET A 365 -99.53 114.50 44.68
CA MET A 365 -98.32 114.66 43.88
C MET A 365 -97.13 115.13 44.73
N GLU A 366 -97.38 115.81 45.85
CA GLU A 366 -96.35 116.22 46.82
C GLU A 366 -95.91 115.07 47.75
N GLU A 367 -96.77 114.08 48.02
CA GLU A 367 -96.38 112.82 48.68
C GLU A 367 -95.46 111.98 47.77
N ILE A 368 -95.86 111.77 46.51
CA ILE A 368 -95.06 111.02 45.52
C ILE A 368 -93.66 111.63 45.35
N LEU A 369 -93.54 112.96 45.28
CA LEU A 369 -92.24 113.64 45.21
C LEU A 369 -91.34 113.36 46.42
N LYS A 370 -91.90 113.25 47.64
CA LYS A 370 -91.13 112.94 48.86
C LYS A 370 -90.70 111.48 48.93
N GLU A 371 -91.39 110.57 48.25
CA GLU A 371 -90.96 109.18 48.11
C GLU A 371 -89.93 109.01 46.99
N GLU A 372 -90.09 109.68 45.84
CA GLU A 372 -89.05 109.74 44.80
C GLU A 372 -87.74 110.37 45.32
N GLU A 373 -87.81 111.43 46.15
CA GLU A 373 -86.63 111.99 46.81
C GLU A 373 -85.87 111.00 47.71
N LYS A 374 -86.58 110.07 48.39
CA LYS A 374 -85.94 109.01 49.17
C LYS A 374 -85.27 107.99 48.24
N ILE A 375 -85.96 107.57 47.19
CA ILE A 375 -85.44 106.63 46.19
C ILE A 375 -84.18 107.20 45.52
N VAL A 376 -84.14 108.51 45.21
CA VAL A 376 -82.95 109.19 44.69
C VAL A 376 -81.78 109.10 45.68
N LYS A 377 -81.99 109.39 46.97
CA LYS A 377 -80.95 109.31 48.02
C LYS A 377 -80.45 107.85 48.23
N GLU A 378 -81.32 106.86 48.11
CA GLU A 378 -80.91 105.43 48.08
C GLU A 378 -80.10 105.09 46.82
N LYS A 379 -80.43 105.67 45.66
CA LYS A 379 -79.63 105.49 44.43
C LYS A 379 -78.30 106.22 44.47
N GLU A 380 -78.21 107.38 45.11
CA GLU A 380 -76.93 108.08 45.35
C GLU A 380 -76.00 107.31 46.29
N THR A 381 -76.53 106.73 47.37
CA THR A 381 -75.74 105.89 48.28
C THR A 381 -75.28 104.59 47.61
N GLN A 382 -76.14 103.93 46.83
CA GLN A 382 -75.76 102.79 45.98
C GLN A 382 -74.70 103.18 44.94
N MET A 383 -74.85 104.33 44.28
CA MET A 383 -73.86 104.87 43.32
C MET A 383 -72.50 105.15 43.99
N ASN A 384 -72.47 105.67 45.22
CA ASN A 384 -71.23 105.94 45.92
C ASN A 384 -70.55 104.65 46.43
N GLN A 385 -71.32 103.65 46.89
CA GLN A 385 -70.79 102.31 47.18
C GLN A 385 -70.19 101.65 45.92
N LEU A 386 -70.85 101.80 44.76
CA LEU A 386 -70.33 101.30 43.48
C LEU A 386 -69.07 102.05 43.02
N LYS A 387 -68.97 103.36 43.24
CA LYS A 387 -67.74 104.14 42.98
C LYS A 387 -66.58 103.69 43.87
N GLU A 388 -66.81 103.47 45.17
CA GLU A 388 -65.80 102.91 46.07
C GLU A 388 -65.34 101.52 45.64
N LEU A 389 -66.29 100.63 45.29
CA LEU A 389 -65.99 99.28 44.86
C LEU A 389 -65.23 99.28 43.52
N HIS A 390 -65.61 100.16 42.59
CA HIS A 390 -64.87 100.40 41.36
C HIS A 390 -63.45 100.93 41.62
N PHE A 391 -63.27 101.87 42.54
CA PHE A 391 -61.94 102.38 42.92
C PHE A 391 -61.06 101.28 43.52
N LYS A 392 -61.60 100.51 44.48
CA LYS A 392 -60.92 99.35 45.09
C LYS A 392 -60.54 98.31 44.03
N LYS A 393 -61.43 97.98 43.10
CA LYS A 393 -61.13 97.05 41.98
C LYS A 393 -60.14 97.63 40.96
N THR A 394 -60.13 98.94 40.75
CA THR A 394 -59.11 99.60 39.92
C THR A 394 -57.73 99.54 40.58
N GLN A 395 -57.67 99.72 41.90
CA GLN A 395 -56.43 99.60 42.68
C GLN A 395 -55.92 98.15 42.74
N GLU A 396 -56.80 97.16 42.91
CA GLU A 396 -56.46 95.74 42.77
C GLU A 396 -55.90 95.43 41.36
N LEU A 397 -56.57 95.92 40.30
CA LEU A 397 -56.13 95.74 38.92
C LEU A 397 -54.76 96.38 38.66
N GLN A 398 -54.48 97.55 39.24
CA GLN A 398 -53.19 98.23 39.17
C GLN A 398 -52.09 97.37 39.80
N ILE A 399 -52.31 96.87 41.02
CA ILE A 399 -51.37 96.00 41.73
C ILE A 399 -51.12 94.69 40.97
N GLN A 400 -52.15 94.10 40.36
CA GLN A 400 -51.97 92.89 39.54
C GLN A 400 -51.20 93.17 38.24
N LYS A 401 -51.41 94.33 37.59
CA LYS A 401 -50.60 94.76 36.42
C LYS A 401 -49.15 95.05 36.77
N GLU A 402 -48.87 95.49 37.99
CA GLU A 402 -47.49 95.70 38.47
C GLU A 402 -46.80 94.36 38.76
N LYS A 403 -47.52 93.38 39.34
CA LYS A 403 -47.05 91.99 39.47
C LYS A 403 -46.88 91.28 38.12
N GLU A 404 -47.79 91.50 37.19
CA GLU A 404 -47.68 90.99 35.81
C GLU A 404 -46.39 91.50 35.15
N LYS A 405 -46.09 92.80 35.28
CA LYS A 405 -44.83 93.38 34.79
C LYS A 405 -43.59 92.82 35.47
N SER A 406 -43.59 92.60 36.80
CA SER A 406 -42.44 91.99 37.48
C SER A 406 -42.22 90.55 37.04
N ILE A 407 -43.30 89.77 36.90
CA ILE A 407 -43.26 88.39 36.40
C ILE A 407 -42.80 88.36 34.93
N ILE A 408 -43.21 89.30 34.08
CA ILE A 408 -42.70 89.43 32.71
C ILE A 408 -41.19 89.72 32.70
N ALA A 409 -40.71 90.63 33.55
CA ALA A 409 -39.28 90.92 33.67
C ALA A 409 -38.46 89.71 34.19
N GLU A 410 -39.01 88.95 35.14
CA GLU A 410 -38.42 87.68 35.61
C GLU A 410 -38.43 86.60 34.51
N ILE A 411 -39.51 86.50 33.72
CA ILE A 411 -39.61 85.62 32.56
C ILE A 411 -38.59 86.03 31.47
N GLU A 412 -38.35 87.32 31.26
CA GLU A 412 -37.35 87.80 30.29
C GLU A 412 -35.91 87.58 30.79
N GLY A 413 -35.64 87.83 32.07
CA GLY A 413 -34.36 87.53 32.71
C GLY A 413 -34.05 86.03 32.73
N THR A 414 -35.02 85.18 33.06
CA THR A 414 -34.87 83.73 32.98
C THR A 414 -34.75 83.24 31.54
N ARG A 415 -35.50 83.79 30.56
CA ARG A 415 -35.29 83.51 29.13
C ARG A 415 -33.90 83.92 28.63
N ALA A 416 -33.35 85.03 29.11
CA ALA A 416 -31.98 85.44 28.79
C ALA A 416 -30.94 84.50 29.42
N SER A 417 -31.13 84.09 30.68
CA SER A 417 -30.33 83.05 31.34
C SER A 417 -30.40 81.72 30.58
N LEU A 418 -31.59 81.28 30.18
CA LEU A 418 -31.81 80.05 29.42
C LEU A 418 -31.18 80.12 28.01
N LYS A 419 -31.18 81.29 27.35
CA LYS A 419 -30.41 81.51 26.11
C LYS A 419 -28.91 81.39 26.33
N ASN A 420 -28.37 81.93 27.42
CA ASN A 420 -26.94 81.86 27.77
C ASN A 420 -26.52 80.45 28.21
N LEU A 421 -27.40 79.72 28.90
CA LEU A 421 -27.21 78.30 29.21
C LEU A 421 -27.27 77.46 27.94
N ASN A 422 -28.21 77.71 27.01
CA ASN A 422 -28.30 77.00 25.74
C ASN A 422 -27.13 77.31 24.80
N SER A 423 -26.57 78.53 24.79
CA SER A 423 -25.36 78.81 24.02
C SER A 423 -24.14 78.11 24.63
N ARG A 424 -24.03 78.07 25.96
CA ARG A 424 -22.98 77.30 26.66
C ARG A 424 -23.14 75.79 26.47
N LEU A 425 -24.37 75.28 26.46
CA LEU A 425 -24.71 73.89 26.19
C LEU A 425 -24.29 73.54 24.75
N ARG A 426 -24.64 74.38 23.76
CA ARG A 426 -24.16 74.22 22.37
C ARG A 426 -22.63 74.28 22.21
N THR A 427 -21.92 75.09 23.00
CA THR A 427 -20.44 75.04 22.98
C THR A 427 -19.91 73.75 23.59
N LEU A 428 -20.54 73.24 24.65
CA LEU A 428 -20.20 71.94 25.23
C LEU A 428 -20.54 70.80 24.26
N ASP A 429 -21.69 70.83 23.59
CA ASP A 429 -22.06 69.87 22.53
C ASP A 429 -20.98 69.86 21.44
N ALA A 430 -20.62 71.04 20.91
CA ALA A 430 -19.59 71.17 19.89
C ALA A 430 -18.20 70.70 20.37
N ASP A 431 -17.86 70.89 21.65
CA ASP A 431 -16.61 70.39 22.22
C ASP A 431 -16.67 68.88 22.52
N THR A 432 -17.83 68.31 22.86
CA THR A 432 -18.02 66.85 22.95
C THR A 432 -17.99 66.18 21.57
N LEU A 433 -18.48 66.84 20.52
CA LEU A 433 -18.34 66.38 19.14
C LEU A 433 -16.86 66.39 18.71
N LYS A 434 -16.10 67.45 19.00
CA LYS A 434 -14.64 67.46 18.80
C LYS A 434 -13.94 66.39 19.63
N GLN A 435 -14.38 66.13 20.87
CA GLN A 435 -13.84 65.05 21.69
C GLN A 435 -14.18 63.67 21.10
N GLN A 436 -15.36 63.47 20.52
CA GLN A 436 -15.72 62.26 19.79
C GLN A 436 -14.88 62.12 18.50
N GLU A 437 -14.67 63.20 17.74
CA GLU A 437 -13.75 63.19 16.58
C GLU A 437 -12.31 62.87 17.01
N ILE A 438 -11.82 63.44 18.10
CA ILE A 438 -10.49 63.14 18.66
C ILE A 438 -10.44 61.67 19.13
N MET A 439 -11.48 61.17 19.81
CA MET A 439 -11.56 59.76 20.20
C MET A 439 -11.58 58.85 18.98
N TYR A 440 -12.41 59.08 17.96
CA TYR A 440 -12.40 58.29 16.73
C TYR A 440 -11.05 58.33 16.00
N ASN A 441 -10.34 59.46 16.00
CA ASN A 441 -8.99 59.56 15.45
C ASN A 441 -7.95 58.82 16.31
N GLN A 442 -8.07 58.86 17.64
CA GLN A 442 -7.25 58.09 18.58
C GLN A 442 -7.52 56.60 18.42
N ASP A 443 -8.78 56.16 18.39
CA ASP A 443 -9.22 54.78 18.21
C ASP A 443 -8.82 54.24 16.83
N PHE A 444 -8.87 55.05 15.78
CA PHE A 444 -8.34 54.67 14.46
C PHE A 444 -6.80 54.53 14.47
N TYR A 445 -6.10 55.43 15.16
CA TYR A 445 -4.65 55.34 15.34
C TYR A 445 -4.26 54.13 16.20
N ILE A 446 -4.99 53.86 17.28
CA ILE A 446 -4.88 52.68 18.14
C ILE A 446 -5.11 51.43 17.29
N GLN A 447 -6.21 51.32 16.53
CA GLN A 447 -6.43 50.18 15.61
C GLN A 447 -5.32 50.03 14.56
N GLN A 448 -4.73 51.12 14.06
CA GLN A 448 -3.60 51.05 13.14
C GLN A 448 -2.32 50.53 13.85
N VAL A 449 -2.07 50.98 15.08
CA VAL A 449 -0.96 50.51 15.93
C VAL A 449 -1.18 49.08 16.39
N GLU A 450 -2.40 48.68 16.75
CA GLU A 450 -2.79 47.31 17.12
C GLU A 450 -2.66 46.34 15.95
N ARG A 451 -3.12 46.71 14.74
CA ARG A 451 -2.89 45.90 13.53
C ARG A 451 -1.40 45.77 13.20
N ARG A 452 -0.60 46.80 13.49
CA ARG A 452 0.87 46.74 13.37
C ARG A 452 1.50 45.91 14.48
N LEU A 453 0.97 45.96 15.70
CA LEU A 453 1.43 45.20 16.86
C LEU A 453 1.13 43.71 16.68
N SER A 454 -0.09 43.36 16.27
CA SER A 454 -0.53 42.00 15.90
C SER A 454 0.41 41.41 14.84
N ARG A 455 0.65 42.15 13.74
CA ARG A 455 1.61 41.75 12.70
C ARG A 455 3.06 41.61 13.20
N LEU A 456 3.47 42.35 14.23
CA LEU A 456 4.79 42.23 14.87
C LEU A 456 4.83 41.10 15.93
N GLN A 457 3.68 40.71 16.49
CA GLN A 457 3.52 39.60 17.45
C GLN A 457 3.32 38.24 16.75
N GLY A 458 2.95 38.24 15.47
CA GLY A 458 2.77 37.04 14.63
C GLY A 458 1.35 36.82 14.12
N ASP A 459 0.38 37.61 14.59
CA ASP A 459 -1.00 37.61 14.12
C ASP A 459 -1.12 38.37 12.79
N VAL A 460 -0.79 37.66 11.72
CA VAL A 460 -1.00 38.09 10.33
C VAL A 460 -2.39 37.65 9.85
N ASN A 461 -3.04 38.45 9.01
CA ASN A 461 -4.35 38.14 8.45
C ASN A 461 -4.33 36.79 7.70
N THR A 462 -5.42 36.02 7.69
CA THR A 462 -5.41 34.61 7.22
C THR A 462 -4.80 34.42 5.84
N ASP A 463 -5.05 35.36 4.93
CA ASP A 463 -4.66 35.26 3.53
C ASP A 463 -3.20 35.71 3.35
N GLU A 464 -2.77 36.73 4.09
CA GLU A 464 -1.36 37.13 4.20
C GLU A 464 -0.52 36.02 4.84
N ARG A 465 -1.07 35.34 5.85
CA ARG A 465 -0.48 34.18 6.50
C ARG A 465 -0.36 33.01 5.54
N GLN A 466 -1.40 32.68 4.77
CA GLN A 466 -1.33 31.62 3.74
C GLN A 466 -0.30 31.93 2.66
N VAL A 467 -0.19 33.19 2.21
CA VAL A 467 0.84 33.61 1.24
C VAL A 467 2.24 33.51 1.84
N LEU A 468 2.44 33.87 3.11
CA LEU A 468 3.72 33.73 3.80
C LEU A 468 4.08 32.27 4.08
N GLU A 469 3.13 31.44 4.53
CA GLU A 469 3.31 29.99 4.73
C GLU A 469 3.61 29.29 3.40
N ALA A 470 2.94 29.66 2.30
CA ALA A 470 3.27 29.18 0.96
C ALA A 470 4.66 29.63 0.50
N LYS A 471 5.07 30.88 0.77
CA LYS A 471 6.41 31.36 0.44
C LYS A 471 7.49 30.69 1.31
N VAL A 472 7.19 30.39 2.57
CA VAL A 472 8.05 29.59 3.46
C VAL A 472 8.14 28.14 2.96
N ALA A 473 7.04 27.53 2.50
CA ALA A 473 7.04 26.21 1.88
C ALA A 473 7.88 26.17 0.58
N GLU A 474 7.81 27.22 -0.25
CA GLU A 474 8.63 27.36 -1.45
C GLU A 474 10.12 27.58 -1.11
N LEU A 475 10.42 28.41 -0.10
CA LEU A 475 11.78 28.69 0.35
C LEU A 475 12.42 27.51 1.11
N THR A 476 11.64 26.72 1.85
CA THR A 476 12.11 25.46 2.46
C THR A 476 12.32 24.40 1.40
N LYS A 477 11.37 24.17 0.49
CA LYS A 477 11.54 23.26 -0.65
C LYS A 477 12.76 23.59 -1.50
N THR A 478 12.98 24.87 -1.84
CA THR A 478 14.18 25.28 -2.58
C THR A 478 15.45 25.19 -1.74
N LEU A 479 15.39 25.37 -0.42
CA LEU A 479 16.52 25.10 0.49
C LEU A 479 16.85 23.59 0.57
N GLU A 480 15.86 22.71 0.64
CA GLU A 480 16.01 21.26 0.50
C GLU A 480 16.65 20.90 -0.84
N GLU A 481 16.11 21.37 -1.97
CA GLU A 481 16.69 21.15 -3.30
C GLU A 481 18.15 21.62 -3.40
N LYS A 482 18.51 22.73 -2.72
CA LYS A 482 19.92 23.20 -2.66
C LYS A 482 20.78 22.40 -1.69
N LYS A 483 20.24 21.91 -0.56
CA LYS A 483 20.93 20.96 0.32
C LYS A 483 21.21 19.65 -0.42
N ASP A 484 20.25 19.12 -1.15
CA ASP A 484 20.39 17.85 -1.87
C ASP A 484 21.35 17.98 -3.06
N ALA A 485 21.28 19.08 -3.82
CA ALA A 485 22.28 19.41 -4.83
C ALA A 485 23.68 19.58 -4.23
N TYR A 486 23.81 20.20 -3.05
CA TYR A 486 25.08 20.30 -2.32
C TYR A 486 25.57 18.93 -1.83
N ASN A 487 24.70 18.10 -1.27
CA ASN A 487 25.01 16.76 -0.77
C ASN A 487 25.49 15.85 -1.92
N LEU A 488 24.81 15.90 -3.07
CA LEU A 488 25.21 15.21 -4.29
C LEU A 488 26.57 15.71 -4.80
N LEU A 489 26.77 17.03 -4.90
CA LEU A 489 28.04 17.61 -5.34
C LEU A 489 29.18 17.32 -4.35
N HIS A 490 28.91 17.25 -3.05
CA HIS A 490 29.87 16.91 -2.01
C HIS A 490 30.23 15.42 -2.03
N ALA A 491 29.26 14.53 -2.31
CA ALA A 491 29.50 13.10 -2.55
C ALA A 491 30.34 12.89 -3.83
N GLN A 492 30.00 13.58 -4.92
CA GLN A 492 30.81 13.59 -6.15
C GLN A 492 32.22 14.13 -5.90
N HIS A 493 32.37 15.21 -5.13
CA HIS A 493 33.68 15.77 -4.75
C HIS A 493 34.50 14.78 -3.93
N LYS A 494 33.91 14.12 -2.92
CA LYS A 494 34.58 13.05 -2.14
C LYS A 494 34.97 11.85 -3.00
N LYS A 495 34.14 11.47 -3.97
CA LYS A 495 34.48 10.43 -4.95
C LYS A 495 35.68 10.85 -5.80
N LEU A 496 35.62 12.01 -6.46
CA LEU A 496 36.72 12.57 -7.25
C LEU A 496 38.02 12.73 -6.43
N GLN A 497 37.92 13.14 -5.16
CA GLN A 497 39.07 13.26 -4.26
C GLN A 497 39.68 11.88 -3.93
N SER A 498 38.86 10.84 -3.83
CA SER A 498 39.30 9.45 -3.68
C SER A 498 39.92 8.92 -4.97
N ASP A 499 39.28 9.16 -6.11
CA ASP A 499 39.77 8.76 -7.44
C ASP A 499 41.13 9.41 -7.74
N VAL A 500 41.31 10.71 -7.43
CA VAL A 500 42.59 11.42 -7.51
C VAL A 500 43.65 10.82 -6.57
N HIS A 501 43.28 10.33 -5.39
CA HIS A 501 44.22 9.65 -4.48
C HIS A 501 44.64 8.27 -5.02
N PHE A 502 43.72 7.52 -5.63
CA PHE A 502 44.05 6.26 -6.32
C PHE A 502 44.94 6.49 -7.54
N ILE A 503 44.63 7.51 -8.37
CA ILE A 503 45.44 7.88 -9.55
C ILE A 503 46.83 8.34 -9.13
N LYS A 504 46.97 9.13 -8.06
CA LYS A 504 48.29 9.49 -7.50
C LYS A 504 49.07 8.25 -7.08
N ARG A 505 48.50 7.39 -6.24
CA ARG A 505 49.14 6.14 -5.81
C ARG A 505 49.53 5.22 -6.98
N ALA A 506 48.75 5.23 -8.06
CA ALA A 506 49.09 4.50 -9.29
C ALA A 506 50.28 5.16 -10.02
N MET A 507 50.30 6.49 -10.17
CA MET A 507 51.46 7.21 -10.72
C MET A 507 52.72 6.97 -9.89
N ASP A 508 52.62 7.10 -8.56
CA ASP A 508 53.74 6.90 -7.62
C ASP A 508 54.37 5.51 -7.83
N LYS A 509 53.54 4.45 -7.86
CA LYS A 509 53.97 3.08 -8.19
C LYS A 509 54.61 2.96 -9.57
N THR A 510 54.00 3.52 -10.62
CA THR A 510 54.61 3.47 -11.96
C THR A 510 55.93 4.26 -12.03
N GLY A 511 56.13 5.24 -11.14
CA GLY A 511 57.40 5.94 -10.94
C GLY A 511 58.45 5.09 -10.22
N GLU A 512 58.05 4.34 -9.19
CA GLU A 512 58.89 3.32 -8.53
C GLU A 512 59.30 2.21 -9.52
N GLU A 513 58.35 1.71 -10.33
CA GLU A 513 58.60 0.73 -11.39
C GLU A 513 59.51 1.30 -12.49
N MET A 514 59.26 2.54 -12.96
CA MET A 514 60.09 3.20 -13.98
C MET A 514 61.52 3.47 -13.47
N THR A 515 61.70 3.87 -12.21
CA THR A 515 63.03 4.08 -11.63
C THR A 515 63.75 2.76 -11.38
N GLY A 516 63.06 1.70 -10.94
CA GLY A 516 63.60 0.35 -10.87
C GLY A 516 64.04 -0.20 -12.22
N LEU A 517 63.25 0.02 -13.28
CA LEU A 517 63.61 -0.32 -14.66
C LEU A 517 64.79 0.51 -15.18
N MET A 518 64.88 1.80 -14.84
CA MET A 518 66.04 2.64 -15.20
C MET A 518 67.32 2.12 -14.53
N ILE A 519 67.29 1.83 -13.23
CA ILE A 519 68.41 1.21 -12.50
C ILE A 519 68.81 -0.11 -13.16
N ARG A 520 67.84 -0.94 -13.56
CA ARG A 520 68.12 -2.21 -14.24
C ARG A 520 68.71 -2.04 -15.63
N ILE A 521 68.32 -0.99 -16.36
CA ILE A 521 68.94 -0.62 -17.64
C ILE A 521 70.39 -0.18 -17.41
N ASP A 522 70.68 0.62 -16.38
CA ASP A 522 72.04 1.05 -16.05
C ASP A 522 72.93 -0.11 -15.57
N GLU A 523 72.39 -1.07 -14.80
CA GLU A 523 73.07 -2.33 -14.47
C GLU A 523 73.43 -3.15 -15.72
N LEU A 524 72.48 -3.30 -16.66
CA LEU A 524 72.69 -4.04 -17.90
C LEU A 524 73.68 -3.33 -18.84
N ASN A 525 73.62 -1.99 -18.91
CA ASN A 525 74.60 -1.17 -19.60
C ASN A 525 75.99 -1.39 -19.00
N LEU A 526 76.14 -1.30 -17.67
CA LEU A 526 77.41 -1.55 -16.98
C LEU A 526 77.93 -2.99 -17.16
N PHE A 527 77.03 -3.98 -17.24
CA PHE A 527 77.38 -5.37 -17.53
C PHE A 527 77.88 -5.56 -18.96
N ASN A 528 77.18 -4.98 -19.94
CA ASN A 528 77.62 -4.96 -21.35
C ASN A 528 78.98 -4.27 -21.46
N ASP A 529 79.14 -3.11 -20.82
CA ASP A 529 80.36 -2.30 -20.86
C ASP A 529 81.57 -3.00 -20.20
N LYS A 530 81.34 -3.88 -19.22
CA LYS A 530 82.35 -4.81 -18.66
C LYS A 530 82.66 -5.95 -19.64
N SER A 531 81.62 -6.62 -20.14
CA SER A 531 81.72 -7.75 -21.08
C SER A 531 82.49 -7.35 -22.35
N ASP A 532 82.27 -6.13 -22.84
CA ASP A 532 82.92 -5.59 -24.03
C ASP A 532 84.40 -5.24 -23.78
N LYS A 533 84.76 -4.83 -22.56
CA LYS A 533 86.15 -4.66 -22.11
C LYS A 533 86.87 -6.00 -21.95
N GLU A 534 86.19 -7.04 -21.46
CA GLU A 534 86.71 -8.41 -21.39
C GLU A 534 86.87 -9.01 -22.79
N LEU A 535 85.91 -8.82 -23.69
CA LEU A 535 86.01 -9.22 -25.09
C LEU A 535 87.19 -8.53 -25.81
N LYS A 536 87.46 -7.26 -25.50
CA LYS A 536 88.64 -6.52 -25.99
C LYS A 536 89.95 -7.12 -25.45
N LYS A 537 90.02 -7.46 -24.15
CA LYS A 537 91.17 -8.19 -23.56
C LYS A 537 91.38 -9.56 -24.20
N ALA A 538 90.32 -10.35 -24.37
CA ALA A 538 90.39 -11.68 -24.97
C ALA A 538 90.83 -11.63 -26.45
N LYS A 539 90.43 -10.59 -27.19
CA LYS A 539 90.90 -10.33 -28.56
C LYS A 539 92.40 -10.00 -28.59
N ALA A 540 92.90 -9.19 -27.65
CA ALA A 540 94.34 -8.91 -27.52
C ALA A 540 95.13 -10.17 -27.17
N LEU A 541 94.75 -10.90 -26.12
CA LEU A 541 95.40 -12.16 -25.72
C LEU A 541 95.42 -13.20 -26.86
N LYS A 542 94.37 -13.26 -27.69
CA LYS A 542 94.37 -14.10 -28.89
C LYS A 542 95.41 -13.64 -29.91
N GLN A 543 95.59 -12.33 -30.10
CA GLN A 543 96.60 -11.79 -31.02
C GLN A 543 98.01 -12.07 -30.50
N ASP A 544 98.25 -11.92 -29.20
CA ASP A 544 99.52 -12.24 -28.54
C ASP A 544 99.86 -13.74 -28.68
N LEU A 545 98.92 -14.63 -28.34
CA LEU A 545 99.08 -16.09 -28.52
C LEU A 545 99.27 -16.49 -30.00
N MET A 546 98.68 -15.75 -30.95
CA MET A 546 98.96 -15.97 -32.38
C MET A 546 100.36 -15.50 -32.79
N ILE A 547 100.95 -14.51 -32.12
CA ILE A 547 102.35 -14.12 -32.33
C ILE A 547 103.28 -15.19 -31.74
N GLU A 548 103.00 -15.67 -30.53
CA GLU A 548 103.74 -16.76 -29.88
C GLU A 548 103.72 -18.07 -30.69
N ASP A 549 102.55 -18.50 -31.17
CA ASP A 549 102.41 -19.68 -32.05
C ASP A 549 103.24 -19.55 -33.34
N ASN A 550 103.26 -18.37 -33.96
CA ASN A 550 104.10 -18.11 -35.13
C ASN A 550 105.60 -18.11 -34.79
N LEU A 551 105.99 -17.62 -33.61
CA LEU A 551 107.37 -17.62 -33.13
C LEU A 551 107.85 -19.04 -32.81
N LEU A 552 107.04 -19.83 -32.11
CA LEU A 552 107.27 -21.26 -31.86
C LEU A 552 107.34 -22.06 -33.17
N LYS A 553 106.54 -21.73 -34.20
CA LYS A 553 106.66 -22.34 -35.54
C LYS A 553 107.96 -21.99 -36.25
N LEU A 554 108.54 -20.81 -36.00
CA LEU A 554 109.88 -20.45 -36.51
C LEU A 554 110.99 -21.18 -35.76
N GLU A 555 110.86 -21.35 -34.44
CA GLU A 555 111.80 -22.15 -33.64
C GLU A 555 111.73 -23.64 -33.96
N LEU A 556 110.54 -24.20 -34.13
CA LEU A 556 110.34 -25.58 -34.54
C LEU A 556 110.97 -25.83 -35.92
N LYS A 557 110.82 -24.90 -36.89
CA LYS A 557 111.54 -24.98 -38.17
C LYS A 557 113.06 -24.98 -37.99
N ARG A 558 113.62 -24.04 -37.21
CA ARG A 558 115.07 -24.01 -36.91
C ARG A 558 115.56 -25.31 -36.26
N LEU A 559 114.79 -25.87 -35.32
CA LEU A 559 115.10 -27.15 -34.68
C LEU A 559 114.99 -28.32 -35.68
N GLN A 560 113.98 -28.31 -36.56
CA GLN A 560 113.82 -29.32 -37.61
C GLN A 560 114.98 -29.25 -38.63
N ASP A 561 115.42 -28.05 -39.03
CA ASP A 561 116.57 -27.85 -39.90
C ASP A 561 117.87 -28.36 -39.23
N THR A 562 118.10 -28.04 -37.96
CA THR A 562 119.26 -28.57 -37.21
C THR A 562 119.17 -30.10 -37.01
N LEU A 563 117.97 -30.66 -36.86
CA LEU A 563 117.75 -32.11 -36.81
C LEU A 563 118.04 -32.77 -38.16
N TYR A 564 117.61 -32.20 -39.29
CA TYR A 564 117.96 -32.72 -40.62
C TYR A 564 119.46 -32.67 -40.87
N ASN A 565 120.13 -31.55 -40.55
CA ASN A 565 121.60 -31.45 -40.61
C ASN A 565 122.29 -32.51 -39.73
N LYS A 566 121.72 -32.85 -38.56
CA LYS A 566 122.25 -33.92 -37.69
C LYS A 566 121.92 -35.32 -38.22
N ALA A 567 120.75 -35.54 -38.80
CA ALA A 567 120.37 -36.79 -39.44
C ALA A 567 121.26 -37.08 -40.66
N GLU A 568 121.60 -36.08 -41.48
CA GLU A 568 122.54 -36.24 -42.59
C GLU A 568 123.97 -36.56 -42.09
N GLN A 569 124.42 -35.88 -41.02
CA GLN A 569 125.69 -36.22 -40.36
C GLN A 569 125.70 -37.67 -39.85
N VAL A 570 124.63 -38.12 -39.18
CA VAL A 570 124.47 -39.51 -38.72
C VAL A 570 124.43 -40.48 -39.90
N LEU A 571 123.65 -40.22 -40.94
CA LEU A 571 123.57 -41.05 -42.15
C LEU A 571 124.93 -41.21 -42.83
N SER A 572 125.76 -40.15 -42.84
CA SER A 572 127.13 -40.20 -43.37
C SER A 572 128.06 -41.09 -42.51
N LEU A 573 127.85 -41.12 -41.20
CA LEU A 573 128.57 -41.98 -40.26
C LEU A 573 128.06 -43.42 -40.31
N GLU A 574 126.75 -43.64 -40.45
CA GLU A 574 126.17 -44.96 -40.65
C GLU A 574 126.57 -45.57 -41.99
N LYS A 575 126.71 -44.77 -43.06
CA LYS A 575 127.26 -45.24 -44.34
C LYS A 575 128.71 -45.70 -44.21
N ARG A 576 129.55 -44.98 -43.44
CA ARG A 576 130.92 -45.40 -43.11
C ARG A 576 130.95 -46.64 -42.19
N LYS A 577 130.05 -46.70 -41.21
CA LYS A 577 129.89 -47.86 -40.32
C LYS A 577 129.43 -49.10 -41.09
N LEU A 578 128.51 -48.95 -42.05
CA LEU A 578 128.09 -50.03 -42.94
C LEU A 578 129.25 -50.51 -43.81
N GLN A 579 130.02 -49.61 -44.41
CA GLN A 579 131.22 -49.99 -45.17
C GLN A 579 132.24 -50.77 -44.33
N LEU A 580 132.46 -50.37 -43.07
CA LEU A 580 133.29 -51.12 -42.11
C LEU A 580 132.64 -52.44 -41.67
N ASN A 581 131.34 -52.46 -41.43
CA ASN A 581 130.59 -53.66 -41.06
C ASN A 581 130.57 -54.68 -42.20
N THR A 582 130.43 -54.29 -43.47
CA THR A 582 130.49 -55.23 -44.59
C THR A 582 131.88 -55.86 -44.73
N ALA A 583 132.95 -55.07 -44.59
CA ALA A 583 134.33 -55.60 -44.56
C ALA A 583 134.59 -56.52 -43.33
N MET A 584 133.90 -56.28 -42.21
CA MET A 584 133.90 -57.20 -41.05
C MET A 584 133.00 -58.42 -41.28
N GLU A 585 131.88 -58.28 -42.00
CA GLU A 585 130.94 -59.36 -42.29
C GLU A 585 131.52 -60.34 -43.30
N GLU A 586 132.21 -59.87 -44.33
CA GLU A 586 133.08 -60.69 -45.20
C GLU A 586 134.07 -61.52 -44.36
N ARG A 587 134.76 -60.89 -43.40
CA ARG A 587 135.66 -61.57 -42.45
C ARG A 587 134.96 -62.47 -41.42
N THR A 588 133.68 -62.29 -41.12
CA THR A 588 132.94 -63.19 -40.21
C THR A 588 132.19 -64.30 -40.94
N GLU A 589 131.89 -64.16 -42.23
CA GLU A 589 131.30 -65.25 -43.02
C GLU A 589 132.36 -66.26 -43.45
N GLU A 590 133.61 -65.80 -43.72
CA GLU A 590 134.81 -66.65 -43.68
C GLU A 590 134.86 -67.53 -42.41
N ILE A 591 134.44 -67.00 -41.26
CA ILE A 591 134.44 -67.70 -39.96
C ILE A 591 133.14 -68.52 -39.72
N LYS A 592 131.97 -68.05 -40.16
CA LYS A 592 130.69 -68.78 -40.00
C LYS A 592 130.61 -70.01 -40.87
N VAL A 593 131.25 -70.02 -42.04
CA VAL A 593 131.44 -71.25 -42.83
C VAL A 593 132.17 -72.32 -41.98
N HIS A 594 133.03 -71.93 -41.04
CA HIS A 594 133.62 -72.86 -40.06
C HIS A 594 132.69 -73.24 -38.88
N LYS A 595 131.62 -72.47 -38.58
CA LYS A 595 130.73 -72.69 -37.41
C LYS A 595 129.38 -73.33 -37.74
N ALA A 596 128.78 -73.03 -38.91
CA ALA A 596 127.48 -73.58 -39.31
C ALA A 596 127.50 -75.12 -39.44
N MET A 597 128.70 -75.68 -39.60
CA MET A 597 129.02 -77.12 -39.53
C MET A 597 128.61 -77.81 -38.22
N ILE A 598 128.20 -77.08 -37.17
CA ILE A 598 128.05 -77.59 -35.80
C ILE A 598 126.57 -77.72 -35.35
N GLU A 599 125.66 -76.84 -35.77
CA GLU A 599 124.50 -76.45 -34.92
C GLU A 599 123.14 -77.13 -35.24
N SER A 600 123.11 -78.10 -36.15
CA SER A 600 121.89 -78.72 -36.73
C SER A 600 121.12 -79.72 -35.82
N GLN A 601 121.06 -79.49 -34.49
CA GLN A 601 120.93 -80.59 -33.51
C GLN A 601 119.77 -80.51 -32.45
N ILE A 602 118.77 -79.58 -32.52
CA ILE A 602 118.14 -79.03 -31.27
C ILE A 602 116.58 -78.99 -30.99
N ARG A 603 115.58 -78.87 -31.91
CA ARG A 603 114.22 -78.28 -31.57
C ARG A 603 112.92 -79.07 -31.89
N PHE A 604 111.92 -79.15 -30.96
CA PHE A 604 110.45 -79.43 -31.19
C PHE A 604 109.58 -79.31 -29.89
N VAL A 605 108.46 -78.52 -29.77
CA VAL A 605 107.60 -78.43 -28.52
C VAL A 605 106.07 -77.99 -28.60
N GLU A 606 105.53 -76.96 -27.88
CA GLU A 606 104.17 -76.90 -27.22
C GLU A 606 103.04 -75.93 -27.73
N GLN A 607 101.77 -76.07 -27.26
CA GLN A 607 100.59 -75.17 -27.57
C GLN A 607 99.26 -75.35 -26.69
N GLU A 608 98.28 -74.37 -26.67
CA GLU A 608 96.73 -74.46 -26.55
C GLU A 608 95.78 -73.96 -25.34
N ARG A 609 94.56 -73.37 -25.66
CA ARG A 609 93.11 -73.44 -25.08
C ARG A 609 92.22 -72.34 -24.28
N GLN A 610 90.84 -72.51 -24.19
CA GLN A 610 89.66 -71.54 -23.83
C GLN A 610 88.27 -72.18 -23.30
N SER A 611 87.00 -71.66 -23.00
CA SER A 611 86.16 -70.39 -22.63
C SER A 611 84.57 -70.64 -22.39
N VAL A 612 83.63 -69.72 -21.90
CA VAL A 612 82.04 -69.63 -21.98
C VAL A 612 81.14 -68.96 -20.79
N SER A 613 79.90 -68.31 -20.98
CA SER A 613 78.63 -68.17 -20.06
C SER A 613 77.50 -67.03 -20.33
N GLN A 614 76.16 -67.08 -19.89
CA GLN A 614 74.99 -66.06 -20.05
C GLN A 614 73.57 -66.16 -19.25
N LEU A 615 72.70 -65.07 -19.15
CA LEU A 615 71.15 -64.90 -19.26
C LEU A 615 70.20 -64.19 -18.16
N GLU A 616 69.21 -63.30 -18.55
CA GLU A 616 67.73 -63.15 -18.12
C GLU A 616 66.96 -61.81 -18.52
N HIS A 617 65.58 -61.72 -18.48
CA HIS A 617 64.77 -60.55 -18.99
C HIS A 617 63.21 -60.45 -18.67
N LYS A 618 62.64 -59.22 -18.54
CA LYS A 618 61.20 -58.73 -18.70
C LYS A 618 60.04 -59.05 -17.69
N ILE A 619 59.34 -57.99 -17.21
CA ILE A 619 57.85 -57.85 -17.07
C ILE A 619 57.46 -56.37 -16.73
N GLU A 620 56.17 -56.05 -16.49
CA GLU A 620 55.62 -54.80 -15.92
C GLU A 620 55.63 -53.51 -16.78
N LYS A 621 54.73 -53.42 -17.80
CA LYS A 621 54.59 -52.19 -18.62
C LYS A 621 53.19 -51.87 -19.16
N LEU A 622 52.12 -52.41 -18.58
CA LEU A 622 50.74 -52.31 -19.10
C LEU A 622 49.66 -52.10 -18.03
N ARG A 623 49.59 -50.91 -17.40
CA ARG A 623 48.50 -50.57 -16.45
C ARG A 623 47.82 -49.21 -16.67
N CYS A 624 48.57 -48.16 -17.00
CA CYS A 624 48.05 -46.79 -17.09
C CYS A 624 47.43 -46.45 -18.47
N ARG A 625 46.26 -47.01 -18.81
CA ARG A 625 45.60 -46.76 -20.12
C ARG A 625 44.05 -46.74 -20.09
N TYR A 626 43.41 -46.33 -19.00
CA TYR A 626 41.92 -46.41 -18.89
C TYR A 626 41.18 -45.19 -18.31
N GLU A 627 41.82 -44.02 -18.23
CA GLU A 627 41.34 -42.88 -17.43
C GLU A 627 40.90 -41.65 -18.25
N ILE A 628 40.84 -41.76 -19.59
CA ILE A 628 40.61 -40.62 -20.51
C ILE A 628 39.49 -40.95 -21.52
N LEU A 629 38.22 -41.01 -21.08
CA LEU A 629 37.07 -41.25 -21.99
C LEU A 629 35.67 -40.80 -21.49
N THR A 630 35.54 -39.83 -20.56
CA THR A 630 34.25 -39.67 -19.83
C THR A 630 33.69 -38.24 -19.63
N ILE A 631 34.28 -37.17 -20.18
CA ILE A 631 33.94 -35.77 -19.79
C ILE A 631 33.87 -34.77 -20.99
N VAL A 632 33.43 -35.18 -22.20
CA VAL A 632 33.69 -34.38 -23.44
C VAL A 632 32.52 -34.20 -24.44
N MET A 633 31.29 -34.72 -24.23
CA MET A 633 30.19 -34.55 -25.23
C MET A 633 28.85 -34.07 -24.62
N MET A 634 28.10 -33.29 -25.42
CA MET A 634 27.03 -32.34 -25.01
C MET A 634 25.62 -32.65 -25.55
N PRO A 635 24.56 -31.97 -25.05
CA PRO A 635 23.22 -31.87 -25.65
C PRO A 635 23.06 -30.69 -26.65
N PRO A 636 21.96 -30.64 -27.42
CA PRO A 636 21.44 -29.38 -28.02
C PRO A 636 19.89 -29.21 -28.01
N GLU A 637 19.41 -28.00 -28.36
CA GLU A 637 18.04 -27.57 -28.80
C GLU A 637 16.84 -27.65 -27.80
N GLY A 638 15.86 -26.73 -27.78
CA GLY A 638 15.78 -25.36 -28.34
C GLY A 638 14.36 -24.79 -28.63
N GLU A 639 13.74 -24.06 -27.66
CA GLU A 639 12.65 -23.03 -27.80
C GLU A 639 11.29 -23.44 -28.49
N GLU A 640 10.09 -22.85 -28.27
CA GLU A 640 9.56 -21.81 -27.34
C GLU A 640 8.01 -21.95 -27.10
N GLU A 641 7.49 -21.27 -26.06
CA GLU A 641 6.09 -20.77 -25.81
C GLU A 641 4.76 -21.60 -25.80
N LYS A 642 3.97 -21.34 -24.72
CA LYS A 642 2.48 -21.22 -24.60
C LYS A 642 1.53 -22.44 -24.44
N THR A 643 1.20 -22.70 -23.16
CA THR A 643 -0.19 -22.79 -22.58
C THR A 643 -1.17 -23.90 -23.01
N GLN A 644 -1.57 -24.75 -22.05
CA GLN A 644 -2.53 -25.86 -22.25
C GLN A 644 -3.93 -25.66 -21.61
N THR A 645 -4.12 -24.68 -20.73
CA THR A 645 -5.36 -24.53 -19.90
C THR A 645 -6.61 -24.04 -20.66
N TYR A 646 -6.45 -23.57 -21.90
CA TYR A 646 -7.53 -22.93 -22.68
C TYR A 646 -8.64 -23.89 -23.13
N TYR A 647 -8.29 -25.15 -23.44
CA TYR A 647 -9.20 -26.09 -24.10
C TYR A 647 -10.26 -26.69 -23.15
N VAL A 648 -9.96 -26.80 -21.85
CA VAL A 648 -10.86 -27.36 -20.83
C VAL A 648 -12.17 -26.58 -20.67
N ILE A 649 -12.19 -25.30 -21.04
CA ILE A 649 -13.40 -24.45 -20.98
C ILE A 649 -14.45 -24.89 -22.01
N LYS A 650 -14.05 -25.53 -23.11
CA LYS A 650 -14.94 -25.85 -24.23
C LYS A 650 -15.80 -27.10 -24.00
N ALA A 651 -15.34 -28.05 -23.19
CA ALA A 651 -16.02 -29.34 -22.97
C ALA A 651 -17.24 -29.28 -22.02
N ALA A 652 -17.50 -28.14 -21.37
CA ALA A 652 -18.57 -28.02 -20.36
C ALA A 652 -19.93 -27.56 -20.92
N GLN A 653 -19.96 -26.91 -22.08
CA GLN A 653 -21.19 -26.32 -22.63
C GLN A 653 -22.13 -27.37 -23.27
N GLU A 654 -21.61 -28.54 -23.66
CA GLU A 654 -22.42 -29.66 -24.19
C GLU A 654 -23.29 -30.35 -23.12
N LYS A 655 -23.23 -29.90 -21.85
CA LYS A 655 -24.10 -30.38 -20.77
C LYS A 655 -25.50 -29.75 -20.78
N GLU A 656 -25.70 -28.65 -21.51
CA GLU A 656 -26.99 -27.92 -21.59
C GLU A 656 -28.06 -28.68 -22.39
N ASP A 657 -27.66 -29.58 -23.31
CA ASP A 657 -28.58 -30.34 -24.15
C ASP A 657 -29.45 -31.38 -23.40
N LEU A 658 -29.15 -31.67 -22.13
CA LEU A 658 -29.99 -32.49 -21.25
C LEU A 658 -31.28 -31.79 -20.79
N GLN A 659 -31.49 -30.50 -21.10
CA GLN A 659 -32.74 -29.79 -20.81
C GLN A 659 -33.94 -30.27 -21.67
N ARG A 660 -33.81 -31.35 -22.45
CA ARG A 660 -34.90 -31.97 -23.24
C ARG A 660 -35.54 -33.20 -22.59
N GLU A 661 -35.15 -33.54 -21.35
CA GLU A 661 -35.88 -34.44 -20.45
C GLU A 661 -36.36 -33.61 -19.23
N GLY A 662 -37.38 -32.76 -19.31
CA GLY A 662 -38.42 -32.68 -20.33
C GLY A 662 -39.70 -33.39 -19.87
N ASP A 663 -40.79 -32.63 -19.78
CA ASP A 663 -42.19 -32.96 -20.12
C ASP A 663 -42.90 -34.21 -19.53
N ASP A 664 -42.24 -35.07 -18.76
CA ASP A 664 -42.70 -36.46 -18.54
C ASP A 664 -43.88 -36.63 -17.54
N LEU A 665 -44.04 -35.74 -16.55
CA LEU A 665 -44.89 -36.00 -15.37
C LEU A 665 -45.87 -34.89 -14.93
N ASP A 666 -46.63 -34.35 -15.89
CA ASP A 666 -47.88 -33.59 -15.69
C ASP A 666 -49.03 -34.38 -14.98
N ALA A 667 -48.76 -35.61 -14.54
CA ALA A 667 -49.75 -36.62 -14.14
C ALA A 667 -50.52 -36.37 -12.81
N LYS A 668 -50.32 -35.25 -12.11
CA LYS A 668 -50.61 -35.12 -10.65
C LYS A 668 -51.92 -34.42 -10.23
N ILE A 669 -52.73 -33.87 -11.15
CA ILE A 669 -53.68 -32.77 -10.83
C ILE A 669 -55.10 -33.18 -10.30
N ARG A 670 -55.62 -34.39 -10.57
CA ARG A 670 -57.08 -34.66 -10.55
C ARG A 670 -57.74 -35.11 -9.21
N LYS A 671 -57.62 -34.39 -8.08
CA LYS A 671 -57.96 -34.98 -6.73
C LYS A 671 -58.81 -34.19 -5.69
N ALA A 672 -59.54 -33.11 -6.02
CA ALA A 672 -59.80 -32.05 -5.01
C ALA A 672 -61.26 -31.59 -4.61
N GLU A 673 -62.37 -32.14 -5.11
CA GLU A 673 -63.64 -31.35 -5.24
C GLU A 673 -64.93 -31.84 -4.50
N LYS A 674 -65.05 -31.90 -3.13
CA LYS A 674 -66.26 -32.54 -2.50
C LYS A 674 -66.98 -32.02 -1.22
N GLU A 675 -66.56 -31.01 -0.45
CA GLU A 675 -66.95 -30.91 0.99
C GLU A 675 -67.55 -29.55 1.49
N VAL A 676 -68.90 -29.31 1.47
CA VAL A 676 -69.45 -27.92 1.67
C VAL A 676 -70.73 -27.65 2.53
N ILE A 677 -71.76 -28.52 2.62
CA ILE A 677 -73.18 -28.05 2.61
C ILE A 677 -73.92 -27.58 3.92
N ALA A 678 -73.41 -27.76 5.15
CA ALA A 678 -74.30 -28.02 6.33
C ALA A 678 -74.71 -26.89 7.34
N LEU A 679 -75.01 -25.62 6.96
CA LEU A 679 -74.74 -24.47 7.89
C LEU A 679 -75.82 -23.41 8.31
N GLN A 680 -77.15 -23.53 8.08
CA GLN A 680 -77.99 -22.30 7.92
C GLN A 680 -78.97 -21.80 9.04
N ASN A 681 -79.50 -22.60 9.98
CA ASN A 681 -80.81 -22.27 10.62
C ASN A 681 -80.86 -21.45 11.95
N THR A 682 -79.75 -21.14 12.62
CA THR A 682 -79.73 -20.72 14.05
C THR A 682 -80.10 -19.25 14.35
N MET A 683 -80.73 -18.53 13.42
CA MET A 683 -80.62 -17.06 13.33
C MET A 683 -81.61 -16.21 14.15
N HIS A 684 -82.83 -16.70 14.42
CA HIS A 684 -83.98 -15.78 14.55
C HIS A 684 -84.31 -15.21 15.95
N VAL A 685 -84.06 -15.97 17.03
CA VAL A 685 -84.43 -15.57 18.41
C VAL A 685 -83.59 -14.40 18.94
N LEU A 686 -82.42 -14.19 18.34
CA LEU A 686 -81.41 -13.21 18.77
C LEU A 686 -81.89 -11.73 18.76
N ASN A 687 -82.95 -11.41 18.02
CA ASN A 687 -83.21 -10.03 17.60
C ASN A 687 -83.91 -9.12 18.62
N ASN A 688 -84.81 -9.61 19.49
CA ASN A 688 -85.59 -8.73 20.37
C ASN A 688 -84.83 -8.28 21.64
N CYS A 689 -84.11 -9.17 22.32
CA CYS A 689 -83.26 -8.76 23.45
C CYS A 689 -82.16 -7.78 23.01
N ASN A 690 -81.65 -7.97 21.79
CA ASN A 690 -80.76 -7.01 21.12
C ASN A 690 -81.35 -5.59 21.02
N SER A 691 -82.68 -5.40 20.99
CA SER A 691 -83.27 -4.07 20.75
C SER A 691 -83.21 -3.14 21.98
N ASN A 692 -83.40 -3.65 23.20
CA ASN A 692 -83.20 -2.83 24.41
C ASN A 692 -81.73 -2.69 24.76
N TYR A 693 -80.92 -3.75 24.56
CA TYR A 693 -79.47 -3.70 24.68
C TYR A 693 -78.88 -2.62 23.74
N ARG A 694 -79.33 -2.54 22.48
CA ARG A 694 -78.97 -1.47 21.53
C ARG A 694 -79.34 -0.05 22.00
N ASN A 695 -80.33 0.13 22.87
CA ASN A 695 -80.65 1.45 23.42
C ASN A 695 -79.73 1.86 24.58
N SER A 696 -79.26 0.94 25.42
CA SER A 696 -78.17 1.23 26.39
C SER A 696 -76.80 1.35 25.71
N PHE A 697 -76.64 0.78 24.51
CA PHE A 697 -75.49 1.01 23.62
C PHE A 697 -75.70 2.19 22.64
N LYS A 698 -76.58 3.15 22.95
CA LYS A 698 -76.62 4.43 22.23
C LYS A 698 -75.43 5.30 22.60
N THR A 699 -74.31 5.00 21.95
CA THR A 699 -73.21 5.95 21.77
C THR A 699 -73.77 7.27 21.20
N VAL A 700 -73.25 8.37 21.74
CA VAL A 700 -73.20 9.74 21.21
C VAL A 700 -73.86 9.92 19.82
N THR A 701 -74.87 10.77 19.75
CA THR A 701 -75.59 11.09 18.50
C THR A 701 -74.65 11.66 17.42
N GLU A 702 -74.95 11.35 16.16
CA GLU A 702 -74.13 11.64 14.97
C GLU A 702 -73.83 13.15 14.73
N THR A 703 -74.40 14.05 15.53
CA THR A 703 -74.21 15.49 15.50
C THR A 703 -73.20 16.03 16.53
N SER A 704 -72.64 15.19 17.41
CA SER A 704 -71.63 15.60 18.40
C SER A 704 -70.22 15.71 17.82
N GLU A 705 -69.34 16.46 18.47
CA GLU A 705 -67.94 16.63 18.05
C GLU A 705 -67.10 15.36 18.28
N GLU A 706 -67.39 14.61 19.35
CA GLU A 706 -66.73 13.34 19.71
C GLU A 706 -66.86 12.28 18.59
N TYR A 707 -67.91 12.33 17.77
CA TYR A 707 -68.07 11.43 16.63
C TYR A 707 -67.07 11.73 15.50
N LYS A 708 -66.68 13.00 15.33
CA LYS A 708 -65.65 13.40 14.35
C LYS A 708 -64.26 12.99 14.82
N GLU A 709 -63.97 13.17 16.10
CA GLU A 709 -62.72 12.74 16.73
C GLU A 709 -62.58 11.20 16.67
N LYS A 710 -63.66 10.46 16.97
CA LYS A 710 -63.73 9.01 16.75
C LYS A 710 -63.41 8.62 15.30
N LEU A 711 -63.98 9.32 14.32
CA LEU A 711 -63.75 9.02 12.91
C LEU A 711 -62.28 9.24 12.52
N GLN A 712 -61.67 10.34 12.99
CA GLN A 712 -60.25 10.64 12.79
C GLN A 712 -59.35 9.56 13.42
N LEU A 713 -59.61 9.17 14.68
CA LEU A 713 -58.88 8.10 15.35
C LEU A 713 -59.06 6.73 14.67
N GLU A 714 -60.22 6.44 14.08
CA GLU A 714 -60.45 5.23 13.27
C GLU A 714 -59.80 5.28 11.88
N GLU A 715 -59.48 6.46 11.34
CA GLU A 715 -58.68 6.64 10.13
C GLU A 715 -57.17 6.56 10.42
N GLU A 716 -56.70 7.23 11.49
CA GLU A 716 -55.32 7.12 11.96
C GLU A 716 -54.97 5.68 12.34
N LYS A 717 -55.87 4.98 13.04
CA LYS A 717 -55.70 3.55 13.32
C LYS A 717 -55.60 2.72 12.05
N ARG A 718 -56.46 2.96 11.04
CA ARG A 718 -56.39 2.23 9.75
C ARG A 718 -55.05 2.49 9.04
N ALA A 719 -54.60 3.74 8.99
CA ALA A 719 -53.31 4.09 8.43
C ALA A 719 -52.13 3.47 9.21
N ALA A 720 -52.24 3.31 10.53
CA ALA A 720 -51.25 2.62 11.36
C ALA A 720 -51.27 1.09 11.11
N ASP A 721 -52.45 0.46 11.08
CA ASP A 721 -52.64 -0.96 10.78
C ASP A 721 -52.11 -1.31 9.37
N GLU A 722 -52.31 -0.45 8.38
CA GLU A 722 -51.77 -0.64 7.02
C GLU A 722 -50.24 -0.51 6.97
N LYS A 723 -49.66 0.51 7.63
CA LYS A 723 -48.20 0.64 7.78
C LYS A 723 -47.59 -0.55 8.52
N TYR A 724 -48.27 -1.08 9.54
CA TYR A 724 -47.86 -2.29 10.26
C TYR A 724 -47.93 -3.53 9.37
N ARG A 725 -49.02 -3.73 8.60
CA ARG A 725 -49.15 -4.83 7.62
C ARG A 725 -48.14 -4.74 6.48
N TYR A 726 -47.75 -3.54 6.07
CA TYR A 726 -46.68 -3.32 5.10
C TYR A 726 -45.31 -3.70 5.69
N LYS A 727 -44.99 -3.20 6.89
CA LYS A 727 -43.73 -3.55 7.57
C LYS A 727 -43.63 -5.03 7.92
N ARG A 728 -44.73 -5.70 8.27
CA ARG A 728 -44.77 -7.15 8.51
C ARG A 728 -44.56 -7.97 7.22
N ARG A 729 -44.96 -7.47 6.05
CA ARG A 729 -44.62 -8.05 4.74
C ARG A 729 -43.14 -7.86 4.44
N GLN A 730 -42.63 -6.63 4.54
CA GLN A 730 -41.20 -6.32 4.34
C GLN A 730 -40.28 -7.14 5.26
N ILE A 731 -40.68 -7.41 6.52
CA ILE A 731 -39.93 -8.29 7.43
C ILE A 731 -39.95 -9.74 6.94
N LYS A 732 -41.08 -10.24 6.43
CA LYS A 732 -41.21 -11.61 5.92
C LYS A 732 -40.42 -11.80 4.62
N GLU A 733 -40.50 -10.83 3.70
CA GLU A 733 -39.68 -10.78 2.47
C GLU A 733 -38.19 -10.86 2.81
N LEU A 734 -37.71 -9.99 3.73
CA LEU A 734 -36.30 -10.02 4.18
C LEU A 734 -35.91 -11.29 4.94
N GLN A 735 -36.84 -11.99 5.60
CA GLN A 735 -36.59 -13.29 6.22
C GLN A 735 -36.48 -14.41 5.19
N GLU A 736 -37.29 -14.37 4.13
CA GLU A 736 -37.24 -15.33 3.02
C GLU A 736 -35.98 -15.11 2.16
N ASP A 737 -35.60 -13.85 1.92
CA ASP A 737 -34.31 -13.47 1.32
C ASP A 737 -33.13 -14.01 2.14
N LEU A 738 -33.08 -13.71 3.45
CA LEU A 738 -32.00 -14.19 4.34
C LEU A 738 -31.90 -15.71 4.35
N GLN A 739 -33.03 -16.43 4.46
CA GLN A 739 -33.00 -17.89 4.46
C GLN A 739 -32.60 -18.48 3.10
N SER A 740 -32.88 -17.80 1.98
CA SER A 740 -32.35 -18.19 0.67
C SER A 740 -30.82 -17.99 0.57
N MET A 741 -30.30 -16.93 1.20
CA MET A 741 -28.85 -16.65 1.27
C MET A 741 -28.12 -17.62 2.22
N GLU A 742 -28.73 -18.01 3.35
CA GLU A 742 -28.20 -19.07 4.22
C GLU A 742 -28.15 -20.43 3.49
N ASN A 743 -29.23 -20.80 2.78
CA ASN A 743 -29.28 -22.05 2.02
C ASN A 743 -28.23 -22.11 0.89
N THR A 744 -28.03 -21.01 0.15
CA THR A 744 -27.00 -20.95 -0.89
C THR A 744 -25.59 -20.98 -0.32
N LEU A 745 -25.34 -20.32 0.82
CA LEU A 745 -24.08 -20.39 1.55
C LEU A 745 -23.79 -21.81 2.08
N GLU A 746 -24.80 -22.53 2.59
CA GLU A 746 -24.63 -23.92 3.02
C GLU A 746 -24.33 -24.89 1.85
N ILE A 747 -24.86 -24.61 0.65
CA ILE A 747 -24.52 -25.34 -0.58
C ILE A 747 -23.07 -25.07 -0.97
N MET A 748 -22.63 -23.80 -1.00
CA MET A 748 -21.25 -23.44 -1.34
C MET A 748 -20.22 -24.09 -0.41
N ILE A 749 -20.50 -24.17 0.90
CA ILE A 749 -19.64 -24.88 1.87
C ILE A 749 -19.55 -26.39 1.56
N LYS A 750 -20.66 -27.03 1.16
CA LYS A 750 -20.68 -28.45 0.79
C LYS A 750 -19.91 -28.71 -0.50
N GLU A 751 -20.00 -27.81 -1.48
CA GLU A 751 -19.18 -27.88 -2.70
C GLU A 751 -17.70 -27.69 -2.39
N GLU A 752 -17.33 -26.70 -1.56
CA GLU A 752 -15.95 -26.49 -1.15
C GLU A 752 -15.35 -27.74 -0.49
N ALA A 753 -16.06 -28.36 0.46
CA ALA A 753 -15.62 -29.60 1.11
C ALA A 753 -15.36 -30.73 0.11
N VAL A 754 -16.21 -30.88 -0.92
CA VAL A 754 -16.02 -31.86 -2.00
C VAL A 754 -14.82 -31.53 -2.89
N TYR A 755 -14.52 -30.25 -3.15
CA TYR A 755 -13.31 -29.85 -3.88
C TYR A 755 -12.04 -30.04 -3.04
N GLN A 756 -12.08 -29.76 -1.73
CA GLN A 756 -10.98 -30.06 -0.81
C GLN A 756 -10.69 -31.58 -0.77
N GLU A 757 -11.73 -32.43 -0.68
CA GLU A 757 -11.54 -33.89 -0.69
C GLU A 757 -10.92 -34.39 -2.01
N LYS A 758 -11.44 -33.94 -3.17
CA LYS A 758 -10.85 -34.24 -4.50
C LYS A 758 -9.39 -33.80 -4.59
N THR A 759 -9.05 -32.65 -4.00
CA THR A 759 -7.67 -32.13 -3.95
C THR A 759 -6.78 -33.05 -3.11
N ASN A 760 -7.24 -33.48 -1.93
CA ASN A 760 -6.51 -34.42 -1.07
C ASN A 760 -6.30 -35.78 -1.76
N GLN A 761 -7.33 -36.32 -2.42
CA GLN A 761 -7.23 -37.55 -3.22
C GLN A 761 -6.20 -37.41 -4.35
N LYS A 762 -6.14 -36.25 -5.04
CA LYS A 762 -5.15 -35.98 -6.10
C LYS A 762 -3.74 -35.81 -5.56
N GLN A 763 -3.56 -35.16 -4.41
CA GLN A 763 -2.26 -35.09 -3.73
C GLN A 763 -1.75 -36.48 -3.32
N ALA A 764 -2.63 -37.35 -2.82
CA ALA A 764 -2.28 -38.75 -2.50
C ALA A 764 -1.83 -39.53 -3.76
N GLN A 765 -2.51 -39.35 -4.90
CA GLN A 765 -2.11 -39.95 -6.18
C GLN A 765 -0.72 -39.44 -6.64
N VAL A 766 -0.44 -38.14 -6.52
CA VAL A 766 0.88 -37.56 -6.84
C VAL A 766 1.98 -38.09 -5.92
N LEU A 767 1.72 -38.20 -4.61
CA LEU A 767 2.67 -38.78 -3.65
C LEU A 767 2.99 -40.25 -3.97
N GLN A 768 1.99 -41.03 -4.40
CA GLN A 768 2.23 -42.41 -4.83
C GLN A 768 3.06 -42.47 -6.13
N LEU A 769 2.72 -41.68 -7.15
CA LEU A 769 3.47 -41.65 -8.41
C LEU A 769 4.93 -41.21 -8.20
N ASN A 770 5.19 -40.22 -7.35
CA ASN A 770 6.55 -39.82 -6.99
C ASN A 770 7.32 -40.97 -6.31
N LYS A 771 6.68 -41.68 -5.38
CA LYS A 771 7.25 -42.87 -4.72
C LYS A 771 7.50 -44.03 -5.69
N GLU A 772 6.73 -44.16 -6.76
CA GLU A 772 6.97 -45.14 -7.82
C GLU A 772 8.13 -44.71 -8.73
N ILE A 773 8.21 -43.44 -9.13
CA ILE A 773 9.35 -42.85 -9.88
C ILE A 773 10.66 -43.06 -9.12
N ASP A 774 10.71 -42.79 -7.82
CA ASP A 774 11.89 -42.98 -6.97
C ASP A 774 12.30 -44.46 -6.85
N GLN A 775 11.37 -45.41 -7.00
CA GLN A 775 11.69 -46.84 -7.09
C GLN A 775 12.20 -47.28 -8.46
N GLN A 776 11.93 -46.52 -9.53
CA GLN A 776 12.46 -46.82 -10.87
C GLN A 776 13.87 -46.25 -11.09
N LYS A 777 14.19 -45.07 -10.53
CA LYS A 777 15.54 -44.45 -10.61
C LYS A 777 16.70 -45.44 -10.37
N PRO A 778 16.78 -46.17 -9.23
CA PRO A 778 17.86 -47.13 -8.96
C PRO A 778 17.75 -48.43 -9.77
N LYS A 779 16.71 -48.63 -10.58
CA LYS A 779 16.68 -49.71 -11.61
C LYS A 779 17.29 -49.18 -12.92
N LEU A 780 16.92 -47.97 -13.33
CA LEU A 780 17.48 -47.30 -14.51
C LEU A 780 19.01 -47.14 -14.38
N GLU A 781 19.52 -46.69 -13.23
CA GLU A 781 20.95 -46.58 -12.95
C GLU A 781 21.69 -47.93 -13.08
N ARG A 782 21.08 -49.04 -12.64
CA ARG A 782 21.64 -50.39 -12.79
C ARG A 782 21.66 -50.85 -14.25
N VAL A 783 20.65 -50.49 -15.04
CA VAL A 783 20.63 -50.76 -16.48
C VAL A 783 21.69 -49.91 -17.20
N MET A 784 21.75 -48.59 -16.95
CA MET A 784 22.74 -47.70 -17.57
C MET A 784 24.18 -48.13 -17.26
N THR A 785 24.48 -48.52 -16.01
CA THR A 785 25.81 -49.02 -15.64
C THR A 785 26.12 -50.42 -16.19
N GLN A 786 25.11 -51.21 -16.55
CA GLN A 786 25.27 -52.46 -17.30
C GLN A 786 25.51 -52.20 -18.79
N CYS A 787 24.74 -51.32 -19.43
CA CYS A 787 24.94 -50.93 -20.83
C CYS A 787 26.33 -50.32 -21.04
N PHE A 788 26.76 -49.37 -20.19
CA PHE A 788 28.10 -48.79 -20.23
C PHE A 788 29.22 -49.84 -20.11
N ARG A 789 29.00 -50.91 -19.33
CA ARG A 789 29.95 -52.03 -19.23
C ARG A 789 30.03 -52.81 -20.54
N LEU A 790 28.89 -53.14 -21.13
CA LEU A 790 28.80 -53.86 -22.42
C LEU A 790 29.41 -53.03 -23.57
N SER A 791 29.14 -51.73 -23.65
CA SER A 791 29.81 -50.79 -24.57
C SER A 791 31.35 -50.83 -24.41
N LYS A 792 31.84 -50.78 -23.16
CA LYS A 792 33.27 -50.86 -22.85
C LYS A 792 33.88 -52.21 -23.27
N GLU A 793 33.15 -53.31 -23.12
CA GLU A 793 33.55 -54.64 -23.58
C GLU A 793 33.59 -54.72 -25.12
N VAL A 794 32.57 -54.24 -25.83
CA VAL A 794 32.51 -54.17 -27.30
C VAL A 794 33.69 -53.37 -27.87
N ARG A 795 33.96 -52.17 -27.32
CA ARG A 795 35.13 -51.36 -27.70
C ARG A 795 36.46 -52.09 -27.47
N SER A 796 36.58 -52.84 -26.38
CA SER A 796 37.79 -53.60 -26.05
C SER A 796 38.04 -54.75 -27.03
N LEU A 797 37.00 -55.50 -27.41
CA LEU A 797 37.08 -56.60 -28.38
C LEU A 797 37.47 -56.09 -29.77
N LYS A 798 36.89 -54.96 -30.20
CA LYS A 798 37.19 -54.32 -31.50
C LYS A 798 38.45 -53.46 -31.51
N LYS A 799 39.13 -53.29 -30.36
CA LYS A 799 40.34 -52.47 -30.18
C LYS A 799 40.20 -51.00 -30.62
N SER A 800 38.97 -50.48 -30.68
CA SER A 800 38.68 -49.09 -31.03
C SER A 800 38.91 -48.14 -29.84
N LYS A 801 39.17 -46.86 -30.14
CA LYS A 801 39.07 -45.76 -29.17
C LYS A 801 37.80 -44.91 -29.36
N THR A 802 37.26 -44.86 -30.57
CA THR A 802 36.01 -44.17 -30.92
C THR A 802 34.81 -45.09 -30.71
N LYS A 803 33.59 -44.57 -30.85
CA LYS A 803 32.40 -45.41 -31.01
C LYS A 803 32.64 -46.45 -32.11
N THR A 804 32.03 -47.62 -31.93
CA THR A 804 32.00 -48.68 -32.96
C THR A 804 30.68 -48.63 -33.70
N GLN A 805 30.63 -49.10 -34.96
CA GLN A 805 29.40 -49.06 -35.76
C GLN A 805 28.24 -49.83 -35.11
N GLU A 806 28.53 -50.83 -34.28
CA GLU A 806 27.53 -51.54 -33.47
C GLU A 806 26.99 -50.70 -32.32
N GLU A 807 27.77 -49.78 -31.76
CA GLU A 807 27.25 -48.79 -30.79
C GLU A 807 26.42 -47.73 -31.50
N GLU A 808 26.81 -47.31 -32.71
CA GLU A 808 26.03 -46.37 -33.51
C GLU A 808 24.70 -46.98 -33.99
N ASP A 809 24.67 -48.28 -34.32
CA ASP A 809 23.46 -49.05 -34.62
C ASP A 809 22.61 -49.33 -33.36
N ILE A 810 23.23 -49.55 -32.18
CA ILE A 810 22.50 -49.62 -30.90
C ILE A 810 21.88 -48.27 -30.57
N ASP A 811 22.65 -47.18 -30.56
CA ASP A 811 22.17 -45.81 -30.29
C ASP A 811 21.01 -45.45 -31.25
N LEU A 812 21.12 -45.81 -32.53
CA LEU A 812 20.11 -45.53 -33.56
C LEU A 812 18.85 -46.40 -33.41
N ARG A 813 18.97 -47.63 -32.87
CA ARG A 813 17.82 -48.46 -32.48
C ARG A 813 17.16 -47.96 -31.21
N GLU A 814 17.94 -47.61 -30.18
CA GLU A 814 17.44 -47.01 -28.95
C GLU A 814 16.71 -45.69 -29.24
N LEU A 815 17.23 -44.83 -30.13
CA LEU A 815 16.54 -43.63 -30.60
C LEU A 815 15.24 -43.94 -31.35
N LYS A 816 15.21 -44.98 -32.20
CA LYS A 816 13.97 -45.40 -32.91
C LYS A 816 12.92 -45.97 -31.98
N ASP A 817 13.32 -46.79 -31.00
CA ASP A 817 12.40 -47.38 -30.03
C ASP A 817 11.97 -46.37 -28.96
N TYR A 818 12.81 -45.38 -28.64
CA TYR A 818 12.44 -44.20 -27.86
C TYR A 818 11.43 -43.33 -28.60
N SER A 819 11.65 -43.02 -29.90
CA SER A 819 10.65 -42.35 -30.75
C SER A 819 9.33 -43.11 -30.73
N ARG A 820 9.32 -44.41 -31.07
CA ARG A 820 8.12 -45.26 -31.05
C ARG A 820 7.42 -45.27 -29.68
N THR A 821 8.16 -45.14 -28.58
CA THR A 821 7.60 -45.06 -27.23
C THR A 821 6.98 -43.69 -26.96
N ILE A 822 7.60 -42.59 -27.41
CA ILE A 822 6.99 -41.25 -27.39
C ILE A 822 5.76 -41.20 -28.28
N ASP A 823 5.86 -41.67 -29.53
CA ASP A 823 4.77 -41.75 -30.51
C ASP A 823 3.57 -42.49 -29.91
N LYS A 824 3.83 -43.62 -29.24
CA LYS A 824 2.79 -44.35 -28.51
C LYS A 824 2.22 -43.56 -27.34
N VAL A 825 3.05 -42.97 -26.48
CA VAL A 825 2.56 -42.19 -25.34
C VAL A 825 1.77 -40.96 -25.81
N LEU A 826 2.11 -40.36 -26.96
CA LEU A 826 1.29 -39.32 -27.59
C LEU A 826 -0.08 -39.88 -27.99
N VAL A 827 -0.14 -41.02 -28.69
CA VAL A 827 -1.40 -41.67 -29.07
C VAL A 827 -2.24 -42.02 -27.82
N ASP A 828 -1.65 -42.71 -26.84
CA ASP A 828 -2.31 -43.10 -25.58
C ASP A 828 -2.84 -41.85 -24.81
N VAL A 829 -2.13 -40.71 -24.85
CA VAL A 829 -2.55 -39.43 -24.22
C VAL A 829 -3.64 -38.72 -25.03
N LEU A 830 -3.58 -38.74 -26.36
CA LEU A 830 -4.57 -38.13 -27.24
C LEU A 830 -5.89 -38.91 -27.26
N GLU A 831 -5.84 -40.25 -27.23
CA GLU A 831 -7.02 -41.10 -27.04
C GLU A 831 -7.68 -40.85 -25.67
N ALA A 832 -6.90 -40.61 -24.62
CA ALA A 832 -7.42 -40.28 -23.29
C ALA A 832 -7.90 -38.82 -23.14
N ASN A 833 -7.49 -37.91 -24.03
CA ASN A 833 -7.76 -36.46 -23.92
C ASN A 833 -8.01 -35.85 -25.32
N PRO A 834 -9.16 -36.13 -25.98
CA PRO A 834 -9.40 -35.74 -27.37
C PRO A 834 -9.28 -34.24 -27.64
N ASP A 835 -9.60 -33.39 -26.66
CA ASP A 835 -9.46 -31.93 -26.70
C ASP A 835 -8.04 -31.46 -27.06
N LEU A 836 -7.01 -32.25 -26.73
CA LEU A 836 -5.60 -31.92 -27.00
C LEU A 836 -5.19 -32.20 -28.46
N THR A 837 -6.01 -32.92 -29.24
CA THR A 837 -5.65 -33.30 -30.62
C THR A 837 -5.46 -32.08 -31.52
N GLN A 838 -6.35 -31.08 -31.43
CA GLN A 838 -6.26 -29.84 -32.23
C GLN A 838 -4.99 -29.01 -31.94
N PRO A 839 -4.67 -28.63 -30.68
CA PRO A 839 -3.43 -27.93 -30.40
C PRO A 839 -2.19 -28.76 -30.78
N PHE A 840 -2.12 -30.05 -30.44
CA PHE A 840 -0.97 -30.90 -30.82
C PHE A 840 -0.78 -30.98 -32.34
N GLN A 841 -1.85 -31.15 -33.10
CA GLN A 841 -1.81 -31.14 -34.57
C GLN A 841 -1.32 -29.79 -35.13
N THR A 842 -1.66 -28.68 -34.46
CA THR A 842 -1.19 -27.33 -34.84
C THR A 842 0.31 -27.16 -34.58
N TYR A 843 0.79 -27.57 -33.40
CA TYR A 843 2.22 -27.47 -33.07
C TYR A 843 3.08 -28.39 -33.95
N PHE A 844 2.67 -29.63 -34.20
CA PHE A 844 3.39 -30.53 -35.09
C PHE A 844 3.48 -29.97 -36.52
N GLN A 845 2.41 -29.36 -37.04
CA GLN A 845 2.43 -28.65 -38.33
C GLN A 845 3.38 -27.45 -38.34
N GLN A 846 3.47 -26.67 -37.25
CA GLN A 846 4.44 -25.57 -37.12
C GLN A 846 5.90 -26.08 -37.13
N SER A 847 6.17 -27.23 -36.53
CA SER A 847 7.48 -27.89 -36.55
C SER A 847 7.77 -28.70 -37.82
N CYS A 848 6.88 -28.68 -38.82
CA CYS A 848 6.97 -29.50 -40.05
C CYS A 848 7.05 -31.02 -39.78
N LEU A 849 6.42 -31.50 -38.70
CA LEU A 849 6.32 -32.92 -38.33
C LEU A 849 4.89 -33.44 -38.53
N GLU A 850 4.75 -34.71 -38.89
CA GLU A 850 3.44 -35.37 -38.91
C GLU A 850 3.07 -35.87 -37.51
N LEU A 851 1.83 -35.62 -37.06
CA LEU A 851 1.37 -36.07 -35.75
C LEU A 851 1.22 -37.61 -35.74
N PRO A 852 1.86 -38.33 -34.79
CA PRO A 852 1.78 -39.78 -34.75
C PRO A 852 0.35 -40.30 -34.65
N THR A 853 -0.04 -41.15 -35.60
CA THR A 853 -1.35 -41.82 -35.63
C THR A 853 -1.17 -43.33 -35.44
N ALA A 854 -2.15 -43.99 -34.82
CA ALA A 854 -2.09 -45.41 -34.46
C ALA A 854 -1.75 -46.35 -35.65
N ALA A 855 -2.09 -45.96 -36.88
CA ALA A 855 -1.75 -46.71 -38.10
C ALA A 855 -0.24 -46.74 -38.45
N SER A 856 0.57 -45.83 -37.90
CA SER A 856 2.02 -45.77 -38.12
C SER A 856 2.79 -46.81 -37.28
N MET A 857 2.18 -47.35 -36.23
CA MET A 857 2.81 -48.31 -35.33
C MET A 857 2.81 -49.74 -35.91
N GLY A 858 3.93 -50.11 -36.53
CA GLY A 858 4.13 -51.44 -37.11
C GLY A 858 3.89 -52.61 -36.13
N SER A 859 3.09 -53.58 -36.54
CA SER A 859 2.65 -54.72 -35.71
C SER A 859 3.81 -55.63 -35.27
N HIS A 860 4.06 -55.67 -33.95
CA HIS A 860 4.74 -56.79 -33.31
C HIS A 860 3.92 -57.34 -32.14
N TYR A 861 3.47 -58.59 -32.29
CA TYR A 861 2.88 -59.38 -31.21
C TYR A 861 3.85 -59.54 -30.04
N SER A 862 3.43 -59.16 -28.85
CA SER A 862 3.86 -59.83 -27.61
C SER A 862 2.73 -59.81 -26.59
N SER A 863 2.47 -60.97 -25.99
CA SER A 863 1.34 -61.20 -25.08
C SER A 863 1.58 -60.58 -23.70
N ARG A 864 0.61 -59.83 -23.17
CA ARG A 864 0.54 -59.51 -21.74
C ARG A 864 -0.67 -60.21 -21.11
N SER A 865 -0.40 -61.01 -20.07
CA SER A 865 -1.38 -61.83 -19.37
C SER A 865 -2.34 -60.99 -18.54
N SER A 866 -3.60 -61.43 -18.46
CA SER A 866 -4.57 -60.95 -17.47
C SER A 866 -4.06 -61.14 -16.04
N SER A 867 -4.00 -60.06 -15.26
CA SER A 867 -3.85 -60.11 -13.79
C SER A 867 -5.09 -59.50 -13.14
N GLN A 868 -5.96 -60.35 -12.60
CA GLN A 868 -7.15 -59.91 -11.87
C GLN A 868 -6.77 -59.43 -10.46
N SER A 869 -7.18 -58.22 -10.11
CA SER A 869 -7.33 -57.76 -8.71
C SER A 869 -8.43 -56.69 -8.69
N SER A 870 -9.69 -57.11 -8.67
CA SER A 870 -10.46 -57.33 -7.42
C SER A 870 -10.98 -56.01 -6.83
N VAL A 871 -12.16 -55.59 -7.31
CA VAL A 871 -12.94 -54.50 -6.71
C VAL A 871 -13.35 -54.92 -5.29
N ALA A 872 -12.88 -54.20 -4.28
CA ALA A 872 -13.36 -54.30 -2.91
C ALA A 872 -14.32 -53.14 -2.63
N SER A 873 -15.62 -53.39 -2.83
CA SER A 873 -16.67 -52.50 -2.28
C SER A 873 -16.79 -52.74 -0.78
N ILE A 874 -16.82 -51.66 0.00
CA ILE A 874 -17.43 -51.59 1.33
C ILE A 874 -17.87 -50.13 1.56
N ARG A 875 -18.94 -50.00 2.36
CA ARG A 875 -19.69 -48.79 2.73
C ARG A 875 -18.84 -47.56 3.05
#